data_AF-A0A7V3JKK4-F1
#
_entry.id   AF-A0A7V3JKK4-F1
#
_cell.length_a   1.000
_cell.length_b   1.000
_cell.length_c   1.000
_cell.angle_alpha   90.00
_cell.angle_beta   90.00
_cell.angle_gamma   90.00
#
_symmetry.space_group_name_H-M   'P 1'
#
loop_
_entity.id
_entity.type
_entity.pdbx_description
1 polymer ?
#
loop_
_entity_poly.entity_id
_entity_poly.type
_entity_poly.pdbx_seq_one_letter_code
_entity_poly.pdbx_strand_id
1 'polypeptide(L)'
;MRRNAGGIVVLAVAGLVWAWAGERGLAADAGSAPAAGSGAPQSSTVPADVREAGSDRLAPLLAKLRAVGPHAAGHAEAAAAWAELARQPAHRLPLLLAGLDGANPLAANWIRTAIDAVAERQLAAGQPLPAAQLERFVGDRSHDPRARRLAYELLLRVDPAAQERIIPHMLDDPSAEMRRDAVARLMDQAQARAAQDQAGALALYRQALASARDIEQVAAIAERLRKLGQPVDLARQLGYIVRWKVIGPFDNTGGRRFDQVYPPEKEFRPEAVYQGKHGPVRWQDYTSRDDYGMVDFNQALGEEKAVVGYAVTEFVSSRRQEVEIRMTSYNAPKLWVNGRLVAQYPIYHSGGQPDQYVHRVVLEPGPNRILVKACQNELTADWAREWAFRLRVCDASGAAVLSADRPQAAPDKNQPARGEKPGKSAWGLRVPRAVAGAASASAGVSCILAPWLLATTDWRHFRGTRQTGQSDATGLPVAFGPDKNVAWKVPLPGPGPASPIVVRGLVIVTAASGPRQDRLHVLAFDAAQGRLQWHRQLWATGHVIFNPFGGVAASTPSSDGRLVVALFSSNDLVCFDLEGNLRWLRGLALESPMTRNDVGMASSPLIVGDTVVAQLECPGESFATGLDLADGRTRWRLPREAAGCWTSPTLLAGSTPAEDMVLLQSRSELTAHDPRTGRQIWRFEAACSTVSSPAVADNTVFVPADGITALRFDRQTRQVNVVWQQPALRCVNASPVVHAGRIYTIKSPAILVCGDAQTGKILWQLRLRGSIWATPAIAAGHLYAVSHDGTVQVVRLNDRGELAGTGQLDATVLASPAVGDSGIFFRTKTTLWKIGQTRKASGTSQ
;
A
#
# COMPACT_ATOMS: atom_id res chain seq x y z
N MET A 1 8.30 60.64 14.86
CA MET A 1 9.21 61.00 15.96
C MET A 1 9.79 59.73 16.56
N ARG A 2 11.12 59.66 16.67
CA ARG A 2 12.01 58.68 17.37
C ARG A 2 11.88 57.20 16.98
N ARG A 3 12.73 56.62 16.11
CA ARG A 3 14.18 56.26 16.15
C ARG A 3 14.55 55.16 17.17
N ASN A 4 14.97 54.01 16.64
CA ASN A 4 16.18 53.19 16.92
C ASN A 4 16.06 51.94 15.99
N ALA A 5 16.84 51.65 14.94
CA ALA A 5 18.30 51.59 14.72
C ALA A 5 19.00 50.77 15.82
N GLY A 6 19.75 49.70 15.58
CA GLY A 6 20.21 48.96 14.40
C GLY A 6 21.08 47.79 14.91
N GLY A 7 21.50 46.86 14.04
CA GLY A 7 22.45 45.81 14.43
C GLY A 7 22.46 44.58 13.54
N ILE A 8 22.86 44.75 12.27
CA ILE A 8 23.33 43.66 11.41
C ILE A 8 24.74 43.29 11.85
N VAL A 9 25.00 42.01 12.13
CA VAL A 9 26.35 41.45 12.17
C VAL A 9 26.49 40.47 11.03
N VAL A 10 27.24 40.88 10.01
CA VAL A 10 27.87 40.01 9.02
C VAL A 10 29.18 39.51 9.61
N LEU A 11 29.38 38.20 9.66
CA LEU A 11 30.72 37.62 9.78
C LEU A 11 30.84 36.51 8.73
N ALA A 12 31.83 36.71 7.87
CA ALA A 12 32.17 35.89 6.73
C ALA A 12 33.32 34.93 7.08
N VAL A 13 33.27 33.75 6.48
CA VAL A 13 34.38 32.86 6.06
C VAL A 13 35.25 32.19 7.13
N ALA A 14 35.20 30.86 7.15
CA ALA A 14 36.38 30.01 6.95
C ALA A 14 35.94 28.59 6.55
N GLY A 15 36.36 28.16 5.36
CA GLY A 15 36.23 26.77 4.91
C GLY A 15 37.25 25.87 5.57
N LEU A 16 36.93 24.58 5.69
CA LEU A 16 37.93 23.53 5.87
C LEU A 16 37.56 22.34 4.98
N VAL A 17 38.29 22.29 3.88
CA VAL A 17 38.58 21.10 3.09
C VAL A 17 39.50 20.21 3.94
N TRP A 18 39.20 18.91 4.02
CA TRP A 18 40.22 17.91 4.34
C TRP A 18 40.41 17.01 3.13
N ALA A 19 41.53 17.23 2.45
CA ALA A 19 42.16 16.28 1.56
C ALA A 19 42.90 15.24 2.42
N TRP A 20 42.80 13.97 2.04
CA TRP A 20 43.76 12.96 2.49
C TRP A 20 44.26 12.22 1.25
N ALA A 21 45.49 12.52 0.87
CA ALA A 21 46.26 11.81 -0.14
C ALA A 21 47.69 11.62 0.39
N GLY A 22 48.17 10.38 0.29
CA GLY A 22 49.57 10.01 0.24
C GLY A 22 50.17 9.50 1.56
N GLU A 23 50.96 8.44 1.60
CA GLU A 23 51.56 7.63 0.52
C GLU A 23 52.20 6.36 1.11
N ARG A 24 52.25 5.31 0.27
CA ARG A 24 53.30 4.26 0.09
C ARG A 24 53.71 3.45 1.34
N GLY A 25 53.78 2.13 1.30
CA GLY A 25 53.86 1.17 0.20
C GLY A 25 54.78 0.05 0.67
N LEU A 26 54.51 -1.20 0.28
CA LEU A 26 55.51 -2.26 0.14
C LEU A 26 54.86 -3.38 -0.69
N ALA A 27 55.46 -3.63 -1.84
CA ALA A 27 55.13 -4.67 -2.80
C ALA A 27 55.82 -6.00 -2.41
N ALA A 28 55.14 -7.11 -2.62
CA ALA A 28 55.67 -8.47 -2.78
C ALA A 28 54.48 -9.40 -3.06
N ASP A 29 54.51 -10.44 -3.87
CA ASP A 29 55.34 -10.81 -5.00
C ASP A 29 54.48 -11.85 -5.76
N ALA A 30 54.62 -11.92 -7.08
CA ALA A 30 53.90 -12.91 -7.88
C ALA A 30 54.56 -14.30 -7.69
N GLY A 31 53.79 -15.27 -7.22
CA GLY A 31 54.26 -16.64 -7.00
C GLY A 31 53.21 -17.68 -7.37
N SER A 32 53.52 -18.38 -8.46
CA SER A 32 52.90 -19.58 -9.04
C SER A 32 52.21 -20.57 -8.10
N ALA A 33 51.07 -21.07 -8.56
CA ALA A 33 50.38 -22.27 -8.07
C ALA A 33 51.20 -23.56 -8.27
N PRO A 34 50.88 -24.62 -7.50
CA PRO A 34 50.66 -25.92 -8.11
C PRO A 34 49.30 -26.53 -7.74
N ALA A 35 48.76 -27.29 -8.70
CA ALA A 35 47.53 -28.07 -8.61
C ALA A 35 47.71 -29.39 -7.84
N ALA A 36 46.64 -29.88 -7.19
CA ALA A 36 46.07 -31.24 -7.36
C ALA A 36 45.05 -31.64 -6.26
N GLY A 37 44.00 -32.35 -6.66
CA GLY A 37 43.22 -33.31 -5.83
C GLY A 37 41.80 -32.87 -5.42
N SER A 38 40.78 -32.89 -6.28
CA SER A 38 39.91 -34.03 -6.68
C SER A 38 39.04 -34.64 -5.57
N GLY A 39 37.71 -34.47 -5.69
CA GLY A 39 36.73 -35.29 -4.97
C GLY A 39 35.31 -34.70 -4.90
N ALA A 40 34.55 -34.75 -6.00
CA ALA A 40 33.10 -34.53 -6.02
C ALA A 40 32.38 -35.83 -6.41
N PRO A 41 31.27 -36.23 -5.76
CA PRO A 41 30.54 -37.43 -6.12
C PRO A 41 29.53 -37.17 -7.26
N GLN A 42 29.24 -38.26 -7.96
CA GLN A 42 28.69 -38.34 -9.31
C GLN A 42 27.20 -38.02 -9.44
N SER A 43 26.86 -37.53 -10.64
CA SER A 43 25.54 -37.28 -11.21
C SER A 43 24.73 -38.56 -11.44
N SER A 44 23.43 -38.53 -11.11
CA SER A 44 22.43 -39.47 -11.63
C SER A 44 21.73 -38.88 -12.86
N THR A 45 21.70 -39.66 -13.93
CA THR A 45 21.28 -39.36 -15.30
C THR A 45 19.77 -39.19 -15.47
N VAL A 46 19.35 -38.09 -16.12
CA VAL A 46 18.02 -37.92 -16.74
C VAL A 46 18.09 -38.46 -18.18
N PRO A 47 17.10 -39.23 -18.68
CA PRO A 47 17.13 -39.77 -20.04
C PRO A 47 17.07 -38.67 -21.10
N ALA A 48 17.92 -38.81 -22.10
CA ALA A 48 17.97 -37.96 -23.27
C ALA A 48 16.90 -38.39 -24.28
N ASP A 49 15.89 -37.55 -24.50
CA ASP A 49 15.31 -37.43 -25.83
C ASP A 49 14.66 -36.06 -26.07
N VAL A 50 14.76 -35.57 -27.31
CA VAL A 50 14.40 -34.24 -27.84
C VAL A 50 15.39 -33.10 -27.51
N ARG A 51 16.60 -33.24 -28.05
CA ARG A 51 17.39 -32.08 -28.49
C ARG A 51 16.80 -31.55 -29.81
N GLU A 52 15.78 -30.70 -29.73
CA GLU A 52 15.39 -29.84 -30.84
C GLU A 52 16.07 -28.48 -30.75
N ALA A 53 16.53 -28.00 -31.91
CA ALA A 53 17.38 -26.84 -32.08
C ALA A 53 16.74 -25.55 -31.55
N GLY A 54 17.27 -25.06 -30.43
CA GLY A 54 16.87 -23.84 -29.75
C GLY A 54 17.44 -23.83 -28.34
N SER A 55 18.78 -23.86 -28.22
CA SER A 55 19.53 -23.89 -26.96
C SER A 55 18.89 -23.03 -25.86
N ASP A 56 18.78 -23.59 -24.65
CA ASP A 56 18.06 -23.10 -23.46
C ASP A 56 18.33 -21.62 -23.08
N ARG A 57 17.77 -20.67 -23.85
CA ARG A 57 17.90 -19.21 -23.64
C ARG A 57 17.19 -18.72 -22.38
N LEU A 58 16.49 -19.57 -21.65
CA LEU A 58 15.71 -19.19 -20.48
C LEU A 58 16.59 -18.75 -19.29
N ALA A 59 17.65 -19.51 -18.99
CA ALA A 59 18.51 -19.21 -17.85
C ALA A 59 19.23 -17.85 -17.98
N PRO A 60 19.83 -17.47 -19.14
CA PRO A 60 20.38 -16.13 -19.33
C PRO A 60 19.35 -15.00 -19.20
N LEU A 61 18.11 -15.21 -19.65
CA LEU A 61 17.04 -14.23 -19.52
C LEU A 61 16.61 -14.04 -18.06
N LEU A 62 16.45 -15.14 -17.31
CA LEU A 62 16.16 -15.09 -15.88
C LEU A 62 17.30 -14.44 -15.08
N ALA A 63 18.56 -14.70 -15.46
CA ALA A 63 19.70 -14.04 -14.84
C ALA A 63 19.65 -12.50 -14.98
N LYS A 64 19.23 -11.99 -16.15
CA LYS A 64 19.01 -10.55 -16.36
C LYS A 64 17.91 -9.99 -15.44
N LEU A 65 16.78 -10.69 -15.29
CA LEU A 65 15.73 -10.26 -14.36
C LEU A 65 16.19 -10.32 -12.90
N ARG A 66 17.03 -11.31 -12.52
CA ARG A 66 17.58 -11.44 -11.16
C ARG A 66 18.63 -10.39 -10.82
N ALA A 67 19.27 -9.81 -11.83
CA ALA A 67 20.28 -8.77 -11.68
C ALA A 67 19.69 -7.37 -11.38
N VAL A 68 18.37 -7.20 -11.46
CA VAL A 68 17.75 -5.89 -11.15
C VAL A 68 17.95 -5.51 -9.69
N GLY A 69 18.17 -4.22 -9.45
CA GLY A 69 18.44 -3.68 -8.12
C GLY A 69 17.88 -2.26 -7.92
N PRO A 70 18.15 -1.65 -6.75
CA PRO A 70 17.75 -0.28 -6.44
C PRO A 70 18.23 0.74 -7.48
N HIS A 71 17.59 1.91 -7.54
CA HIS A 71 17.97 3.01 -8.43
C HIS A 71 17.96 2.67 -9.93
N ALA A 72 17.07 1.76 -10.35
CA ALA A 72 16.93 1.29 -11.72
C ALA A 72 18.13 0.49 -12.28
N ALA A 73 18.96 -0.09 -11.41
CA ALA A 73 20.02 -0.98 -11.84
C ALA A 73 19.46 -2.18 -12.63
N GLY A 74 19.99 -2.43 -13.84
CA GLY A 74 19.63 -3.57 -14.70
C GLY A 74 18.28 -3.50 -15.41
N HIS A 75 17.55 -2.38 -15.33
CA HIS A 75 16.20 -2.26 -15.88
C HIS A 75 16.12 -2.40 -17.41
N ALA A 76 17.07 -1.85 -18.16
CA ALA A 76 17.02 -1.90 -19.63
C ALA A 76 17.18 -3.35 -20.14
N GLU A 77 18.15 -4.07 -19.59
CA GLU A 77 18.40 -5.48 -19.89
C GLU A 77 17.23 -6.35 -19.41
N ALA A 78 16.65 -6.03 -18.25
CA ALA A 78 15.50 -6.73 -17.72
C ALA A 78 14.24 -6.51 -18.56
N ALA A 79 13.98 -5.30 -19.04
CA ALA A 79 12.85 -5.01 -19.93
C ALA A 79 12.93 -5.80 -21.24
N ALA A 80 14.11 -5.87 -21.84
CA ALA A 80 14.35 -6.68 -23.03
C ALA A 80 14.15 -8.18 -22.73
N ALA A 81 14.71 -8.67 -21.62
CA ALA A 81 14.58 -10.07 -21.22
C ALA A 81 13.13 -10.45 -20.89
N TRP A 82 12.40 -9.56 -20.20
CA TRP A 82 11.00 -9.73 -19.85
C TRP A 82 10.15 -9.90 -21.10
N ALA A 83 10.37 -9.10 -22.15
CA ALA A 83 9.62 -9.20 -23.40
C ALA A 83 9.83 -10.55 -24.13
N GLU A 84 10.99 -11.19 -23.96
CA GLU A 84 11.24 -12.55 -24.46
C GLU A 84 10.62 -13.63 -23.56
N LEU A 85 10.76 -13.49 -22.23
CA LEU A 85 10.21 -14.42 -21.25
C LEU A 85 8.68 -14.46 -21.28
N ALA A 86 8.05 -13.30 -21.41
CA ALA A 86 6.61 -13.17 -21.50
C ALA A 86 6.03 -13.93 -22.70
N ARG A 87 6.81 -14.22 -23.75
CA ARG A 87 6.40 -14.99 -24.95
C ARG A 87 6.69 -16.49 -24.87
N GLN A 88 7.31 -16.98 -23.81
CA GLN A 88 7.62 -18.40 -23.65
C GLN A 88 6.35 -19.26 -23.59
N PRO A 89 6.37 -20.50 -24.13
CA PRO A 89 5.22 -21.39 -24.10
C PRO A 89 4.87 -21.83 -22.66
N ALA A 90 3.60 -22.09 -22.39
CA ALA A 90 3.12 -22.37 -21.03
C ALA A 90 3.77 -23.59 -20.37
N HIS A 91 4.26 -24.59 -21.12
CA HIS A 91 4.98 -25.74 -20.54
C HIS A 91 6.28 -25.35 -19.81
N ARG A 92 6.81 -24.13 -20.05
CA ARG A 92 7.99 -23.57 -19.37
C ARG A 92 7.65 -22.86 -18.05
N LEU A 93 6.37 -22.75 -17.67
CA LEU A 93 5.94 -22.10 -16.42
C LEU A 93 6.66 -22.63 -15.16
N PRO A 94 6.87 -23.94 -14.96
CA PRO A 94 7.63 -24.44 -13.79
C PRO A 94 9.06 -23.89 -13.71
N LEU A 95 9.74 -23.70 -14.85
CA LEU A 95 11.09 -23.15 -14.89
C LEU A 95 11.10 -21.64 -14.60
N LEU A 96 10.10 -20.91 -15.09
CA LEU A 96 9.91 -19.50 -14.75
C LEU A 96 9.63 -19.32 -13.25
N LEU A 97 8.78 -20.18 -12.69
CA LEU A 97 8.46 -20.21 -11.25
C LEU A 97 9.71 -20.49 -10.40
N ALA A 98 10.54 -21.48 -10.77
CA ALA A 98 11.82 -21.73 -10.12
C ALA A 98 12.78 -20.53 -10.20
N GLY A 99 12.62 -19.66 -11.21
CA GLY A 99 13.35 -18.40 -11.32
C GLY A 99 13.17 -17.47 -10.11
N LEU A 100 12.09 -17.61 -9.35
CA LEU A 100 11.82 -16.86 -8.12
C LEU A 100 12.67 -17.31 -6.92
N ASP A 101 13.27 -18.51 -6.96
CA ASP A 101 14.02 -19.05 -5.83
C ASP A 101 15.25 -18.20 -5.52
N GLY A 102 15.26 -17.54 -4.36
CA GLY A 102 16.33 -16.62 -3.97
C GLY A 102 16.34 -15.31 -4.78
N ALA A 103 15.28 -14.99 -5.52
CA ALA A 103 15.14 -13.70 -6.17
C ALA A 103 14.95 -12.59 -5.12
N ASN A 104 15.66 -11.47 -5.31
CA ASN A 104 15.43 -10.27 -4.51
C ASN A 104 13.99 -9.73 -4.73
N PRO A 105 13.45 -8.85 -3.85
CA PRO A 105 12.07 -8.39 -3.95
C PRO A 105 11.70 -7.74 -5.30
N LEU A 106 12.61 -6.99 -5.93
CA LEU A 106 12.37 -6.37 -7.24
C LEU A 106 12.36 -7.43 -8.34
N ALA A 107 13.39 -8.28 -8.38
CA ALA A 107 13.50 -9.38 -9.35
C ALA A 107 12.28 -10.31 -9.30
N ALA A 108 11.77 -10.60 -8.10
CA ALA A 108 10.58 -11.43 -7.93
C ALA A 108 9.38 -10.85 -8.69
N ASN A 109 9.17 -9.53 -8.63
CA ASN A 109 8.09 -8.86 -9.35
C ASN A 109 8.29 -8.85 -10.88
N TRP A 110 9.52 -8.70 -11.35
CA TRP A 110 9.83 -8.85 -12.78
C TRP A 110 9.48 -10.26 -13.29
N ILE A 111 9.85 -11.30 -12.53
CA ILE A 111 9.58 -12.70 -12.91
C ILE A 111 8.08 -13.01 -12.81
N ARG A 112 7.40 -12.59 -11.73
CA ARG A 112 5.95 -12.78 -11.56
C ARG A 112 5.15 -12.20 -12.71
N THR A 113 5.43 -10.97 -13.11
CA THR A 113 4.69 -10.32 -14.19
C THR A 113 4.90 -11.00 -15.54
N ALA A 114 6.08 -11.58 -15.79
CA ALA A 114 6.32 -12.40 -16.98
C ALA A 114 5.51 -13.71 -16.94
N ILE A 115 5.42 -14.35 -15.77
CA ILE A 115 4.58 -15.55 -15.54
C ILE A 115 3.10 -15.24 -15.79
N ASP A 116 2.59 -14.12 -15.25
CA ASP A 116 1.23 -13.65 -15.49
C ASP A 116 0.96 -13.51 -17.00
N ALA A 117 1.86 -12.85 -17.74
CA ALA A 117 1.74 -12.65 -19.18
C ALA A 117 1.72 -13.96 -19.98
N VAL A 118 2.56 -14.95 -19.62
CA VAL A 118 2.56 -16.27 -20.24
C VAL A 118 1.22 -16.98 -20.00
N ALA A 119 0.75 -17.01 -18.76
CA ALA A 119 -0.48 -17.71 -18.40
C ALA A 119 -1.72 -17.06 -19.02
N GLU A 120 -1.79 -15.72 -19.01
CA GLU A 120 -2.88 -14.96 -19.64
C GLU A 120 -2.95 -15.19 -21.14
N ARG A 121 -1.82 -15.11 -21.85
CA ARG A 121 -1.80 -15.36 -23.29
C ARG A 121 -2.28 -16.77 -23.61
N GLN A 122 -1.81 -17.77 -22.87
CA GLN A 122 -2.20 -19.17 -23.08
C GLN A 122 -3.72 -19.36 -22.92
N LEU A 123 -4.28 -18.82 -21.83
CA LEU A 123 -5.71 -18.92 -21.53
C LEU A 123 -6.58 -18.10 -22.48
N ALA A 124 -6.12 -16.92 -22.91
CA ALA A 124 -6.79 -16.11 -23.91
C ALA A 124 -6.85 -16.81 -25.27
N ALA A 125 -5.87 -17.66 -25.59
CA ALA A 125 -5.86 -18.52 -26.77
C ALA A 125 -6.73 -19.79 -26.60
N GLY A 126 -7.43 -19.96 -25.48
CA GLY A 126 -8.25 -21.14 -25.19
C GLY A 126 -7.43 -22.41 -24.92
N GLN A 127 -6.13 -22.29 -24.66
CA GLN A 127 -5.25 -23.42 -24.42
C GLN A 127 -5.03 -23.66 -22.91
N PRO A 128 -4.86 -24.92 -22.46
CA PRO A 128 -4.69 -25.22 -21.04
C PRO A 128 -3.29 -24.85 -20.53
N LEU A 129 -3.19 -24.66 -19.21
CA LEU A 129 -1.94 -24.57 -18.47
C LEU A 129 -1.43 -25.98 -18.09
N PRO A 130 -0.13 -26.17 -17.81
CA PRO A 130 0.45 -27.48 -17.47
C PRO A 130 0.10 -27.91 -16.04
N ALA A 131 -1.15 -28.32 -15.81
CA ALA A 131 -1.71 -28.59 -14.48
C ALA A 131 -0.89 -29.60 -13.65
N ALA A 132 -0.51 -30.74 -14.23
CA ALA A 132 0.26 -31.77 -13.52
C ALA A 132 1.68 -31.31 -13.14
N GLN A 133 2.31 -30.45 -13.94
CA GLN A 133 3.59 -29.85 -13.60
C GLN A 133 3.43 -28.80 -12.49
N LEU A 134 2.39 -27.97 -12.55
CA LEU A 134 2.09 -26.97 -11.53
C LEU A 134 1.79 -27.62 -10.19
N GLU A 135 0.98 -28.67 -10.15
CA GLU A 135 0.66 -29.41 -8.91
C GLU A 135 1.92 -30.01 -8.27
N ARG A 136 2.80 -30.62 -9.07
CA ARG A 136 4.11 -31.10 -8.59
C ARG A 136 4.96 -29.97 -8.02
N PHE A 137 5.01 -28.83 -8.70
CA PHE A 137 5.73 -27.64 -8.22
C PHE A 137 5.17 -27.13 -6.89
N VAL A 138 3.84 -27.12 -6.73
CA VAL A 138 3.19 -26.72 -5.48
C VAL A 138 3.55 -27.68 -4.33
N GLY A 139 3.70 -28.98 -4.59
CA GLY A 139 4.09 -29.97 -3.58
C GLY A 139 5.55 -29.90 -3.13
N ASP A 140 6.45 -29.35 -3.95
CA ASP A 140 7.87 -29.26 -3.65
C ASP A 140 8.18 -28.07 -2.73
N ARG A 141 8.39 -28.36 -1.45
CA ARG A 141 8.69 -27.37 -0.40
C ARG A 141 10.10 -26.77 -0.48
N SER A 142 10.95 -27.21 -1.40
CA SER A 142 12.27 -26.59 -1.62
C SER A 142 12.19 -25.24 -2.36
N HIS A 143 11.10 -25.01 -3.11
CA HIS A 143 10.86 -23.75 -3.81
C HIS A 143 10.38 -22.63 -2.88
N ASP A 144 10.60 -21.38 -3.32
CA ASP A 144 10.14 -20.17 -2.62
C ASP A 144 8.61 -20.25 -2.36
N PRO A 145 8.15 -19.98 -1.13
CA PRO A 145 6.74 -20.03 -0.79
C PRO A 145 5.83 -19.16 -1.66
N ARG A 146 6.34 -18.03 -2.17
CA ARG A 146 5.63 -17.14 -3.10
C ARG A 146 5.50 -17.75 -4.48
N ALA A 147 6.52 -18.47 -4.95
CA ALA A 147 6.48 -19.20 -6.21
C ALA A 147 5.46 -20.34 -6.14
N ARG A 148 5.47 -21.12 -5.05
CA ARG A 148 4.49 -22.18 -4.82
C ARG A 148 3.06 -21.63 -4.75
N ARG A 149 2.86 -20.50 -4.05
CA ARG A 149 1.55 -19.83 -4.03
C ARG A 149 1.10 -19.41 -5.42
N LEU A 150 1.98 -18.80 -6.23
CA LEU A 150 1.66 -18.43 -7.61
C LEU A 150 1.34 -19.66 -8.48
N ALA A 151 2.13 -20.74 -8.36
CA ALA A 151 1.86 -21.99 -9.06
C ALA A 151 0.48 -22.57 -8.72
N TYR A 152 0.10 -22.50 -7.44
CA TYR A 152 -1.21 -22.90 -6.95
C TYR A 152 -2.33 -22.03 -7.52
N GLU A 153 -2.16 -20.70 -7.52
CA GLU A 153 -3.13 -19.76 -8.13
C GLU A 153 -3.33 -20.04 -9.62
N LEU A 154 -2.25 -20.35 -10.35
CA LEU A 154 -2.32 -20.73 -11.76
C LEU A 154 -3.02 -22.08 -11.98
N LEU A 155 -2.73 -23.06 -11.12
CA LEU A 155 -3.36 -24.38 -11.16
C LEU A 155 -4.88 -24.26 -10.98
N LEU A 156 -5.34 -23.47 -10.00
CA LEU A 156 -6.78 -23.30 -9.75
C LEU A 156 -7.56 -22.68 -10.92
N ARG A 157 -6.89 -21.97 -11.85
CA ARG A 157 -7.52 -21.44 -13.06
C ARG A 157 -7.92 -22.53 -14.05
N VAL A 158 -7.31 -23.71 -13.98
CA VAL A 158 -7.54 -24.84 -14.89
C VAL A 158 -8.00 -26.11 -14.18
N ASP A 159 -7.72 -26.24 -12.88
CA ASP A 159 -8.18 -27.33 -12.02
C ASP A 159 -8.57 -26.81 -10.63
N PRO A 160 -9.80 -26.30 -10.47
CA PRO A 160 -10.31 -25.86 -9.17
C PRO A 160 -10.36 -26.98 -8.11
N ALA A 161 -10.46 -28.26 -8.53
CA ALA A 161 -10.52 -29.39 -7.59
C ALA A 161 -9.18 -29.66 -6.91
N ALA A 162 -8.08 -29.09 -7.41
CA ALA A 162 -6.77 -29.16 -6.76
C ALA A 162 -6.78 -28.57 -5.34
N GLN A 163 -7.68 -27.64 -5.04
CA GLN A 163 -7.86 -27.10 -3.69
C GLN A 163 -8.11 -28.21 -2.65
N GLU A 164 -8.99 -29.17 -2.96
CA GLU A 164 -9.34 -30.27 -2.06
C GLU A 164 -8.19 -31.28 -1.89
N ARG A 165 -7.29 -31.37 -2.88
CA ARG A 165 -6.12 -32.25 -2.83
C ARG A 165 -4.94 -31.62 -2.10
N ILE A 166 -4.76 -30.30 -2.21
CA ILE A 166 -3.55 -29.61 -1.76
C ILE A 166 -3.73 -29.00 -0.38
N ILE A 167 -4.77 -28.17 -0.19
CA ILE A 167 -4.93 -27.33 1.02
C ILE A 167 -4.98 -28.12 2.33
N PRO A 168 -5.60 -29.31 2.42
CA PRO A 168 -5.61 -30.10 3.66
C PRO A 168 -4.21 -30.42 4.22
N HIS A 169 -3.17 -30.41 3.37
CA HIS A 169 -1.79 -30.74 3.75
C HIS A 169 -0.93 -29.49 4.04
N MET A 170 -1.52 -28.29 4.10
CA MET A 170 -0.79 -27.02 4.18
C MET A 170 -0.77 -26.37 5.57
N LEU A 171 -1.28 -27.04 6.62
CA LEU A 171 -1.32 -26.48 7.98
C LEU A 171 0.05 -26.10 8.53
N ASP A 172 1.09 -26.83 8.13
CA ASP A 172 2.50 -26.58 8.50
C ASP A 172 3.34 -26.00 7.35
N ASP A 173 2.69 -25.50 6.30
CA ASP A 173 3.40 -25.01 5.13
C ASP A 173 4.15 -23.68 5.40
N PRO A 174 5.39 -23.50 4.89
CA PRO A 174 6.10 -22.23 5.03
C PRO A 174 5.41 -21.06 4.31
N SER A 175 4.53 -21.32 3.35
CA SER A 175 3.69 -20.29 2.75
C SER A 175 2.57 -19.86 3.69
N ALA A 176 2.68 -18.62 4.19
CA ALA A 176 1.68 -18.04 5.08
C ALA A 176 0.27 -18.03 4.46
N GLU A 177 0.14 -17.77 3.15
CA GLU A 177 -1.15 -17.77 2.45
C GLU A 177 -1.73 -19.19 2.34
N MET A 178 -0.95 -20.19 1.95
CA MET A 178 -1.44 -21.57 1.85
C MET A 178 -1.81 -22.14 3.22
N ARG A 179 -1.03 -21.80 4.25
CA ARG A 179 -1.36 -22.10 5.65
C ARG A 179 -2.67 -21.45 6.08
N ARG A 180 -2.86 -20.18 5.72
CA ARG A 180 -4.09 -19.44 6.02
C ARG A 180 -5.32 -20.12 5.41
N ASP A 181 -5.21 -20.59 4.16
CA ASP A 181 -6.27 -21.32 3.48
C ASP A 181 -6.60 -22.65 4.19
N ALA A 182 -5.57 -23.38 4.65
CA ALA A 182 -5.75 -24.63 5.40
C ALA A 182 -6.43 -24.41 6.76
N VAL A 183 -6.03 -23.34 7.47
CA VAL A 183 -6.66 -22.94 8.74
C VAL A 183 -8.11 -22.53 8.51
N ALA A 184 -8.41 -21.76 7.45
CA ALA A 184 -9.78 -21.37 7.11
C ALA A 184 -10.67 -22.59 6.89
N ARG A 185 -10.17 -23.59 6.15
CA ARG A 185 -10.87 -24.86 5.95
C ARG A 185 -11.17 -25.58 7.26
N LEU A 186 -10.21 -25.66 8.20
CA LEU A 186 -10.46 -26.26 9.51
C LEU A 186 -11.51 -25.49 10.31
N MET A 187 -11.50 -24.15 10.25
CA MET A 187 -12.50 -23.31 10.90
C MET A 187 -13.90 -23.60 10.34
N ASP A 188 -14.05 -23.71 9.02
CA ASP A 188 -15.33 -24.03 8.38
C ASP A 188 -15.83 -25.42 8.78
N GLN A 189 -14.93 -26.41 8.83
CA GLN A 189 -15.26 -27.76 9.30
C GLN A 189 -15.67 -27.77 10.79
N ALA A 190 -14.96 -27.02 11.64
CA ALA A 190 -15.27 -26.90 13.06
C ALA A 190 -16.65 -26.25 13.25
N GLN A 191 -16.93 -25.18 12.50
CA GLN A 191 -18.20 -24.46 12.55
C GLN A 191 -19.36 -25.35 12.08
N ALA A 192 -19.17 -26.15 11.02
CA ALA A 192 -20.19 -27.09 10.54
C ALA A 192 -20.52 -28.18 11.57
N ARG A 193 -19.54 -28.63 12.36
CA ARG A 193 -19.73 -29.65 13.42
C ARG A 193 -20.27 -29.09 14.73
N ALA A 194 -20.12 -27.80 15.01
CA ALA A 194 -20.35 -27.21 16.32
C ALA A 194 -21.74 -27.50 16.92
N ALA A 195 -22.78 -27.65 16.08
CA ALA A 195 -24.14 -27.94 16.53
C ALA A 195 -24.42 -29.43 16.82
N GLN A 196 -23.62 -30.35 16.26
CA GLN A 196 -23.90 -31.80 16.28
C GLN A 196 -22.83 -32.59 17.05
N ASP A 197 -21.58 -32.10 17.04
CA ASP A 197 -20.40 -32.72 17.65
C ASP A 197 -19.50 -31.62 18.21
N GLN A 198 -19.80 -31.19 19.44
CA GLN A 198 -19.04 -30.15 20.12
C GLN A 198 -17.59 -30.59 20.38
N ALA A 199 -17.36 -31.87 20.69
CA ALA A 199 -16.02 -32.39 20.97
C ALA A 199 -15.14 -32.37 19.71
N GLY A 200 -15.68 -32.80 18.56
CA GLY A 200 -15.00 -32.74 17.27
C GLY A 200 -14.77 -31.30 16.79
N ALA A 201 -15.75 -30.41 16.98
CA ALA A 201 -15.57 -28.98 16.70
C ALA A 201 -14.43 -28.37 17.54
N LEU A 202 -14.34 -28.75 18.82
CA LEU A 202 -13.28 -28.30 19.72
C LEU A 202 -11.90 -28.80 19.28
N ALA A 203 -11.79 -30.06 18.86
CA ALA A 203 -10.55 -30.63 18.35
C ALA A 203 -10.06 -29.88 17.10
N LEU A 204 -10.96 -29.59 16.17
CA LEU A 204 -10.66 -28.84 14.94
C LEU A 204 -10.23 -27.41 15.24
N TYR A 205 -10.93 -26.70 16.15
CA TYR A 205 -10.52 -25.35 16.54
C TYR A 205 -9.15 -25.32 17.22
N ARG A 206 -8.81 -26.31 18.07
CA ARG A 206 -7.48 -26.41 18.68
C ARG A 206 -6.39 -26.63 17.63
N GLN A 207 -6.64 -27.50 16.66
CA GLN A 207 -5.72 -27.75 15.55
C GLN A 207 -5.54 -26.51 14.67
N ALA A 208 -6.64 -25.83 14.34
CA ALA A 208 -6.62 -24.58 13.60
C ALA A 208 -5.80 -23.51 14.34
N LEU A 209 -6.01 -23.37 15.65
CA LEU A 209 -5.30 -22.42 16.49
C LEU A 209 -3.79 -22.70 16.51
N ALA A 210 -3.38 -23.96 16.72
CA ALA A 210 -1.96 -24.34 16.72
C ALA A 210 -1.23 -23.96 15.42
N SER A 211 -1.95 -23.99 14.29
CA SER A 211 -1.42 -23.71 12.96
C SER A 211 -1.58 -22.25 12.54
N ALA A 212 -2.54 -21.51 13.10
CA ALA A 212 -2.86 -20.13 12.70
C ALA A 212 -1.69 -19.16 12.99
N ARG A 213 -1.41 -18.29 12.02
CA ARG A 213 -0.41 -17.21 12.10
C ARG A 213 -0.97 -15.85 11.75
N ASP A 214 -2.09 -15.83 11.04
CA ASP A 214 -2.88 -14.66 10.72
C ASP A 214 -3.67 -14.20 11.95
N ILE A 215 -3.56 -12.92 12.31
CA ILE A 215 -4.12 -12.40 13.55
C ILE A 215 -5.66 -12.46 13.58
N GLU A 216 -6.31 -12.27 12.43
CA GLU A 216 -7.76 -12.30 12.32
C GLU A 216 -8.28 -13.72 12.56
N GLN A 217 -7.63 -14.72 11.94
CA GLN A 217 -7.95 -16.12 12.18
C GLN A 217 -7.69 -16.51 13.63
N VAL A 218 -6.56 -16.10 14.21
CA VAL A 218 -6.24 -16.40 15.61
C VAL A 218 -7.29 -15.83 16.56
N ALA A 219 -7.67 -14.55 16.38
CA ALA A 219 -8.69 -13.91 17.18
C ALA A 219 -10.05 -14.63 17.07
N ALA A 220 -10.48 -14.94 15.84
CA ALA A 220 -11.73 -15.63 15.58
C ALA A 220 -11.77 -17.03 16.21
N ILE A 221 -10.68 -17.80 16.08
CA ILE A 221 -10.58 -19.14 16.67
C ILE A 221 -10.57 -19.06 18.20
N ALA A 222 -9.81 -18.13 18.79
CA ALA A 222 -9.74 -17.94 20.23
C ALA A 222 -11.09 -17.59 20.84
N GLU A 223 -11.84 -16.69 20.20
CA GLU A 223 -13.20 -16.34 20.62
C GLU A 223 -14.12 -17.57 20.62
N ARG A 224 -14.05 -18.41 19.57
CA ARG A 224 -14.85 -19.64 19.47
C ARG A 224 -14.48 -20.64 20.55
N LEU A 225 -13.19 -20.87 20.80
CA LEU A 225 -12.72 -21.78 21.85
C LEU A 225 -13.17 -21.33 23.24
N ARG A 226 -13.08 -20.03 23.54
CA ARG A 226 -13.56 -19.47 24.83
C ARG A 226 -15.06 -19.64 25.02
N LYS A 227 -15.86 -19.41 23.96
CA LYS A 227 -17.31 -19.67 23.98
C LYS A 227 -17.64 -21.15 24.24
N LEU A 228 -16.75 -22.06 23.83
CA LEU A 228 -16.85 -23.50 24.11
C LEU A 228 -16.22 -23.90 25.46
N GLY A 229 -15.89 -22.93 26.32
CA GLY A 229 -15.35 -23.15 27.66
C GLY A 229 -13.87 -23.57 27.68
N GLN A 230 -13.13 -23.38 26.59
CA GLN A 230 -11.69 -23.65 26.55
C GLN A 230 -10.86 -22.40 26.85
N PRO A 231 -9.89 -22.50 27.79
CA PRO A 231 -8.94 -21.42 28.00
C PRO A 231 -8.01 -21.30 26.78
N VAL A 232 -7.63 -20.06 26.45
CA VAL A 232 -6.73 -19.76 25.33
C VAL A 232 -5.69 -18.73 25.80
N ASP A 233 -4.42 -19.13 25.74
CA ASP A 233 -3.26 -18.27 26.02
C ASP A 233 -2.60 -17.85 24.70
N LEU A 234 -3.12 -16.75 24.13
CA LEU A 234 -2.64 -16.20 22.86
C LEU A 234 -1.22 -15.66 22.98
N ALA A 235 -0.86 -15.09 24.13
CA ALA A 235 0.46 -14.56 24.38
C ALA A 235 1.53 -15.66 24.28
N ARG A 236 1.25 -16.86 24.81
CA ARG A 236 2.15 -18.02 24.64
C ARG A 236 2.14 -18.52 23.21
N GLN A 237 0.96 -18.72 22.63
CA GLN A 237 0.84 -19.32 21.30
C GLN A 237 1.52 -18.49 20.19
N LEU A 238 1.47 -17.16 20.30
CA LEU A 238 2.07 -16.24 19.34
C LEU A 238 3.49 -15.80 19.70
N GLY A 239 3.98 -16.17 20.90
CA GLY A 239 5.34 -15.88 21.35
C GLY A 239 5.53 -14.47 21.92
N TYR A 240 4.46 -13.80 22.34
CA TYR A 240 4.55 -12.50 22.99
C TYR A 240 5.29 -12.58 24.32
N ILE A 241 6.14 -11.58 24.55
CA ILE A 241 6.81 -11.38 25.82
C ILE A 241 5.87 -10.60 26.74
N VAL A 242 5.50 -11.20 27.85
CA VAL A 242 4.57 -10.59 28.82
C VAL A 242 5.26 -10.11 30.09
N ARG A 243 6.49 -10.55 30.37
CA ARG A 243 7.24 -10.16 31.58
C ARG A 243 8.36 -9.18 31.23
N TRP A 244 8.32 -8.04 31.89
CA TRP A 244 9.22 -6.91 31.67
C TRP A 244 9.60 -6.28 33.00
N LYS A 245 10.76 -5.64 33.04
CA LYS A 245 11.00 -4.54 33.98
C LYS A 245 10.87 -3.23 33.22
N VAL A 246 10.17 -2.25 33.81
CA VAL A 246 9.94 -0.94 33.19
C VAL A 246 10.50 0.19 34.05
N ILE A 247 10.91 1.30 33.42
CA ILE A 247 11.44 2.48 34.12
C ILE A 247 11.16 3.76 33.33
N GLY A 248 10.88 4.84 34.07
CA GLY A 248 10.56 6.17 33.58
C GLY A 248 9.62 6.88 34.55
N PRO A 249 9.00 8.00 34.15
CA PRO A 249 9.22 8.71 32.89
C PRO A 249 10.51 9.54 32.91
N PHE A 250 11.24 9.52 31.79
CA PHE A 250 12.30 10.51 31.49
C PHE A 250 11.75 11.60 30.58
N ASP A 251 12.45 12.73 30.45
CA ASP A 251 11.98 13.87 29.67
C ASP A 251 12.00 13.60 28.15
N ASN A 252 10.93 13.96 27.45
CA ASN A 252 10.88 14.05 25.98
C ASN A 252 10.34 15.41 25.48
N THR A 253 10.46 16.47 26.28
CA THR A 253 9.96 17.80 25.90
C THR A 253 10.59 18.30 24.59
N GLY A 254 9.75 18.84 23.73
CA GLY A 254 10.01 19.24 22.34
C GLY A 254 10.01 18.08 21.33
N GLY A 255 9.78 16.83 21.75
CA GLY A 255 9.91 15.64 20.90
C GLY A 255 11.35 15.37 20.40
N ARG A 256 12.34 16.15 20.86
CA ARG A 256 13.74 16.11 20.35
C ARG A 256 14.64 15.12 21.07
N ARG A 257 14.14 14.39 22.07
CA ARG A 257 14.95 13.51 22.94
C ARG A 257 14.86 12.04 22.57
N PHE A 258 14.33 11.73 21.38
CA PHE A 258 14.39 10.38 20.81
C PHE A 258 15.84 9.87 20.73
N ASP A 259 16.79 10.72 20.32
CA ASP A 259 18.21 10.39 20.23
C ASP A 259 19.00 10.66 21.50
N GLN A 260 18.36 11.22 22.54
CA GLN A 260 19.03 11.39 23.82
C GLN A 260 19.25 10.03 24.49
N VAL A 261 20.52 9.74 24.79
CA VAL A 261 20.94 8.52 25.49
C VAL A 261 20.71 8.69 27.00
N TYR A 262 19.77 7.95 27.55
CA TYR A 262 19.56 7.85 29.00
C TYR A 262 20.35 6.68 29.59
N PRO A 263 20.63 6.66 30.91
CA PRO A 263 21.41 5.59 31.55
C PRO A 263 20.93 4.16 31.25
N PRO A 264 19.62 3.85 31.19
CA PRO A 264 19.13 2.51 30.81
C PRO A 264 19.61 1.98 29.45
N GLU A 265 20.00 2.86 28.51
CA GLU A 265 20.53 2.46 27.19
C GLU A 265 21.97 1.95 27.26
N LYS A 266 22.73 2.37 28.27
CA LYS A 266 24.16 2.03 28.40
C LYS A 266 24.34 0.68 29.08
N GLU A 267 23.57 0.44 30.14
CA GLU A 267 23.68 -0.76 30.96
C GLU A 267 22.36 -1.04 31.69
N PHE A 268 22.00 -2.32 31.82
CA PHE A 268 20.90 -2.73 32.68
C PHE A 268 21.42 -3.01 34.09
N ARG A 269 20.99 -2.19 35.05
CA ARG A 269 21.23 -2.36 36.48
C ARG A 269 19.88 -2.34 37.22
N PRO A 270 19.33 -3.49 37.66
CA PRO A 270 17.97 -3.58 38.19
C PRO A 270 17.73 -2.73 39.44
N GLU A 271 18.74 -2.62 40.31
CA GLU A 271 18.65 -1.86 41.57
C GLU A 271 19.04 -0.38 41.45
N ALA A 272 19.41 0.08 40.25
CA ALA A 272 19.86 1.45 40.06
C ALA A 272 18.70 2.46 40.17
N VAL A 273 19.03 3.62 40.73
CA VAL A 273 18.15 4.80 40.77
C VAL A 273 18.68 5.82 39.77
N TYR A 274 17.84 6.33 38.89
CA TYR A 274 18.20 7.36 37.91
C TYR A 274 17.38 8.62 38.09
N GLN A 275 17.90 9.75 37.63
CA GLN A 275 17.11 10.97 37.56
C GLN A 275 16.11 10.90 36.39
N GLY A 276 14.81 10.86 36.70
CA GLY A 276 13.70 10.98 35.76
C GLY A 276 13.22 12.43 35.63
N LYS A 277 12.08 12.62 34.95
CA LYS A 277 11.54 13.95 34.62
C LYS A 277 11.15 14.77 35.86
N HIS A 278 10.52 14.14 36.85
CA HIS A 278 10.01 14.79 38.07
C HIS A 278 10.78 14.42 39.34
N GLY A 279 11.83 13.60 39.23
CA GLY A 279 12.53 13.04 40.38
C GLY A 279 13.17 11.70 40.09
N PRO A 280 13.72 11.03 41.12
CA PRO A 280 14.37 9.73 40.97
C PRO A 280 13.38 8.62 40.56
N VAL A 281 13.78 7.79 39.59
CA VAL A 281 13.02 6.65 39.06
C VAL A 281 13.80 5.35 39.20
N ARG A 282 13.09 4.21 39.30
CA ARG A 282 13.63 2.86 39.49
C ARG A 282 12.96 1.86 38.57
N TRP A 283 13.61 0.73 38.32
CA TRP A 283 13.00 -0.38 37.60
C TRP A 283 11.86 -0.99 38.42
N GLN A 284 10.76 -1.30 37.75
CA GLN A 284 9.57 -1.91 38.34
C GLN A 284 9.21 -3.16 37.55
N ASP A 285 8.80 -4.23 38.23
CA ASP A 285 8.30 -5.42 37.55
C ASP A 285 6.93 -5.13 36.91
N TYR A 286 6.78 -5.52 35.65
CA TYR A 286 5.56 -5.39 34.88
C TYR A 286 5.25 -6.72 34.20
N THR A 287 4.04 -7.23 34.41
CA THR A 287 3.53 -8.39 33.70
C THR A 287 2.25 -8.03 32.97
N SER A 288 2.29 -8.06 31.64
CA SER A 288 1.11 -7.86 30.81
C SER A 288 0.11 -8.99 31.03
N ARG A 289 -1.17 -8.62 31.13
CA ARG A 289 -2.32 -9.54 31.12
C ARG A 289 -3.11 -9.47 29.82
N ASP A 290 -2.64 -8.69 28.87
CA ASP A 290 -3.26 -8.57 27.55
C ASP A 290 -3.01 -9.84 26.73
N ASP A 291 -4.04 -10.26 25.97
CA ASP A 291 -4.00 -11.45 25.12
C ASP A 291 -2.84 -11.43 24.12
N TYR A 292 -2.42 -10.24 23.69
CA TYR A 292 -1.35 -10.01 22.73
C TYR A 292 -0.12 -9.37 23.37
N GLY A 293 0.02 -9.48 24.70
CA GLY A 293 1.19 -9.04 25.44
C GLY A 293 1.47 -7.54 25.35
N MET A 294 0.45 -6.70 25.22
CA MET A 294 0.60 -5.25 25.28
C MET A 294 1.23 -4.79 26.60
N VAL A 295 2.31 -4.02 26.50
CA VAL A 295 2.96 -3.33 27.60
C VAL A 295 2.49 -1.88 27.59
N ASP A 296 1.65 -1.54 28.56
CA ASP A 296 1.12 -0.20 28.74
C ASP A 296 1.96 0.58 29.76
N PHE A 297 2.76 1.54 29.28
CA PHE A 297 3.56 2.38 30.15
C PHE A 297 2.71 3.38 30.94
N ASN A 298 1.54 3.80 30.46
CA ASN A 298 0.64 4.65 31.25
C ASN A 298 0.16 3.91 32.50
N GLN A 299 -0.16 2.62 32.36
CA GLN A 299 -0.55 1.78 33.49
C GLN A 299 0.60 1.62 34.50
N ALA A 300 1.84 1.50 34.03
CA ALA A 300 2.98 1.20 34.88
C ALA A 300 3.68 2.43 35.49
N LEU A 301 3.71 3.55 34.75
CA LEU A 301 4.51 4.73 35.07
C LEU A 301 3.67 6.01 35.26
N GLY A 302 2.36 5.94 35.00
CA GLY A 302 1.45 7.07 34.99
C GLY A 302 1.29 7.70 33.61
N GLU A 303 0.09 8.20 33.31
CA GLU A 303 -0.19 8.87 32.05
C GLU A 303 0.45 10.25 32.02
N GLU A 304 1.35 10.48 31.06
CA GLU A 304 2.02 11.77 30.88
C GLU A 304 2.43 12.00 29.41
N LYS A 305 2.57 13.28 29.03
CA LYS A 305 3.03 13.70 27.70
C LYS A 305 4.48 14.13 27.72
N ALA A 306 5.12 14.08 26.55
CA ALA A 306 6.54 14.38 26.41
C ALA A 306 7.39 13.56 27.40
N VAL A 307 7.25 12.23 27.35
CA VAL A 307 7.97 11.29 28.22
C VAL A 307 8.64 10.17 27.43
N VAL A 308 9.69 9.61 28.03
CA VAL A 308 10.39 8.40 27.56
C VAL A 308 10.33 7.32 28.62
N GLY A 309 10.15 6.08 28.18
CA GLY A 309 10.08 4.91 29.03
C GLY A 309 10.89 3.79 28.42
N TYR A 310 11.45 2.96 29.30
CA TYR A 310 12.21 1.78 28.91
C TYR A 310 11.57 0.54 29.48
N ALA A 311 11.61 -0.54 28.70
CA ALA A 311 11.23 -1.87 29.11
C ALA A 311 12.37 -2.84 28.78
N VAL A 312 12.74 -3.70 29.72
CA VAL A 312 13.81 -4.69 29.56
C VAL A 312 13.36 -6.07 30.00
N THR A 313 13.84 -7.09 29.31
CA THR A 313 13.64 -8.49 29.69
C THR A 313 14.89 -9.30 29.32
N GLU A 314 15.05 -10.45 29.96
CA GLU A 314 16.03 -11.46 29.58
C GLU A 314 15.30 -12.65 28.96
N PHE A 315 15.60 -12.92 27.68
CA PHE A 315 15.05 -14.04 26.94
C PHE A 315 16.06 -15.18 26.91
N VAL A 316 15.75 -16.29 27.57
CA VAL A 316 16.64 -17.45 27.67
C VAL A 316 16.46 -18.34 26.44
N SER A 317 17.49 -18.43 25.59
CA SER A 317 17.52 -19.34 24.44
C SER A 317 18.29 -20.62 24.81
N SER A 318 17.74 -21.78 24.49
CA SER A 318 18.42 -23.07 24.74
C SER A 318 19.57 -23.37 23.75
N ARG A 319 19.61 -22.66 22.63
CA ARG A 319 20.59 -22.84 21.55
C ARG A 319 20.85 -21.55 20.81
N ARG A 320 21.91 -21.53 20.01
CA ARG A 320 22.13 -20.47 19.01
C ARG A 320 21.07 -20.63 17.92
N GLN A 321 20.26 -19.62 17.67
CA GLN A 321 19.24 -19.68 16.63
C GLN A 321 18.90 -18.29 16.07
N GLU A 322 18.64 -18.23 14.77
CA GLU A 322 18.05 -17.05 14.15
C GLU A 322 16.55 -17.02 14.45
N VAL A 323 16.05 -15.86 14.84
CA VAL A 323 14.63 -15.60 15.12
C VAL A 323 14.24 -14.25 14.52
N GLU A 324 12.94 -14.02 14.43
CA GLU A 324 12.35 -12.71 14.19
C GLU A 324 11.85 -12.13 15.52
N ILE A 325 12.25 -10.90 15.78
CA ILE A 325 11.57 -10.02 16.73
C ILE A 325 10.54 -9.21 15.95
N ARG A 326 9.27 -9.39 16.31
CA ARG A 326 8.16 -8.64 15.72
C ARG A 326 7.56 -7.73 16.78
N MET A 327 7.53 -6.43 16.48
CA MET A 327 7.16 -5.37 17.42
C MET A 327 6.09 -4.46 16.82
N THR A 328 5.18 -4.01 17.68
CA THR A 328 4.26 -2.91 17.41
C THR A 328 4.47 -1.86 18.49
N SER A 329 4.42 -0.58 18.13
CA SER A 329 4.46 0.50 19.11
C SER A 329 3.51 1.60 18.67
N TYR A 330 2.79 2.22 19.62
CA TYR A 330 2.02 3.44 19.34
C TYR A 330 2.90 4.68 19.29
N ASN A 331 4.14 4.55 19.75
CA ASN A 331 5.06 5.64 20.02
C ASN A 331 6.40 5.37 19.35
N ALA A 332 7.25 6.38 19.26
CA ALA A 332 8.55 6.24 18.61
C ALA A 332 9.44 5.25 19.39
N PRO A 333 9.76 4.06 18.85
CA PRO A 333 10.50 3.05 19.58
C PRO A 333 11.98 2.95 19.15
N LYS A 334 12.81 2.47 20.07
CA LYS A 334 14.13 1.89 19.77
C LYS A 334 14.22 0.50 20.39
N LEU A 335 14.89 -0.41 19.69
CA LEU A 335 15.03 -1.81 20.08
C LEU A 335 16.51 -2.21 20.08
N TRP A 336 16.97 -2.79 21.20
CA TRP A 336 18.28 -3.40 21.31
C TRP A 336 18.16 -4.88 21.68
N VAL A 337 19.08 -5.68 21.16
CA VAL A 337 19.28 -7.08 21.55
C VAL A 337 20.75 -7.27 21.88
N ASN A 338 21.04 -7.73 23.10
CA ASN A 338 22.40 -7.90 23.62
C ASN A 338 23.27 -6.63 23.47
N GLY A 339 22.68 -5.46 23.67
CA GLY A 339 23.34 -4.16 23.55
C GLY A 339 23.52 -3.63 22.12
N ARG A 340 23.24 -4.45 21.09
CA ARG A 340 23.26 -4.00 19.69
C ARG A 340 21.93 -3.35 19.34
N LEU A 341 21.97 -2.12 18.82
CA LEU A 341 20.78 -1.45 18.27
C LEU A 341 20.29 -2.22 17.04
N VAL A 342 19.08 -2.77 17.11
CA VAL A 342 18.45 -3.56 16.04
C VAL A 342 17.53 -2.70 15.19
N ALA A 343 16.81 -1.77 15.81
CA ALA A 343 15.84 -0.92 15.13
C ALA A 343 15.62 0.41 15.86
N GLN A 344 15.28 1.46 15.10
CA GLN A 344 14.80 2.72 15.65
C GLN A 344 13.82 3.36 14.66
N TYR A 345 12.70 3.86 15.17
CA TYR A 345 11.70 4.54 14.36
C TYR A 345 11.20 5.81 15.07
N PRO A 346 11.63 7.01 14.65
CA PRO A 346 11.16 8.28 15.22
C PRO A 346 9.72 8.63 14.78
N ILE A 347 8.82 7.65 14.78
CA ILE A 347 7.44 7.77 14.32
C ILE A 347 6.53 7.72 15.55
N TYR A 348 5.79 8.80 15.78
CA TYR A 348 4.85 8.93 16.90
C TYR A 348 3.43 8.71 16.40
N HIS A 349 2.57 8.14 17.27
CA HIS A 349 1.17 7.83 16.95
C HIS A 349 1.03 6.88 15.77
N SER A 350 2.00 5.97 15.65
CA SER A 350 1.93 4.85 14.75
C SER A 350 0.75 3.96 15.16
N GLY A 351 -0.12 3.60 14.21
CA GLY A 351 -1.27 2.75 14.54
C GLY A 351 -0.85 1.42 15.18
N GLY A 352 -1.74 0.79 15.95
CA GLY A 352 -1.46 -0.43 16.71
C GLY A 352 -1.44 -1.74 15.92
N GLN A 353 -1.08 -1.73 14.62
CA GLN A 353 -1.11 -2.95 13.80
C GLN A 353 -0.10 -4.01 14.29
N PRO A 354 -0.50 -5.30 14.43
CA PRO A 354 0.42 -6.36 14.82
C PRO A 354 1.60 -6.49 13.86
N ASP A 355 2.77 -6.86 14.38
CA ASP A 355 3.99 -7.10 13.60
C ASP A 355 4.42 -5.91 12.71
N GLN A 356 4.14 -4.69 13.16
CA GLN A 356 4.45 -3.45 12.44
C GLN A 356 5.93 -3.37 12.01
N TYR A 357 6.82 -3.83 12.89
CA TYR A 357 8.27 -3.85 12.68
C TYR A 357 8.78 -5.27 12.86
N VAL A 358 9.48 -5.81 11.86
CA VAL A 358 10.02 -7.17 11.85
C VAL A 358 11.52 -7.12 11.65
N HIS A 359 12.27 -7.74 12.57
CA HIS A 359 13.73 -7.74 12.55
C HIS A 359 14.28 -9.14 12.81
N ARG A 360 15.21 -9.59 11.95
CA ARG A 360 15.95 -10.83 12.18
C ARG A 360 17.10 -10.59 13.14
N VAL A 361 17.21 -11.45 14.15
CA VAL A 361 18.27 -11.42 15.15
C VAL A 361 18.75 -12.84 15.44
N VAL A 362 19.99 -12.98 15.87
CA VAL A 362 20.53 -14.25 16.36
C VAL A 362 20.50 -14.21 17.87
N LEU A 363 19.82 -15.18 18.49
CA LEU A 363 19.88 -15.42 19.92
C LEU A 363 21.06 -16.34 20.22
N GLU A 364 21.83 -16.02 21.24
CA GLU A 364 22.90 -16.87 21.77
C GLU A 364 22.34 -17.85 22.81
N PRO A 365 22.96 -19.02 23.03
CA PRO A 365 22.60 -19.88 24.15
C PRO A 365 22.69 -19.11 25.49
N GLY A 366 21.68 -19.27 26.35
CA GLY A 366 21.56 -18.55 27.62
C GLY A 366 20.72 -17.26 27.52
N PRO A 367 20.87 -16.33 28.47
CA PRO A 367 20.08 -15.11 28.52
C PRO A 367 20.45 -14.13 27.41
N ASN A 368 19.45 -13.65 26.68
CA ASN A 368 19.54 -12.60 25.68
C ASN A 368 18.76 -11.40 26.15
N ARG A 369 19.42 -10.27 26.35
CA ARG A 369 18.78 -9.05 26.85
C ARG A 369 18.08 -8.31 25.72
N ILE A 370 16.79 -8.07 25.87
CA ILE A 370 15.98 -7.27 24.94
C ILE A 370 15.59 -5.99 25.67
N LEU A 371 15.97 -4.84 25.10
CA LEU A 371 15.64 -3.52 25.63
C LEU A 371 14.81 -2.76 24.60
N VAL A 372 13.71 -2.16 25.06
CA VAL A 372 12.82 -1.31 24.28
C VAL A 372 12.78 0.07 24.92
N LYS A 373 12.96 1.11 24.11
CA LYS A 373 12.65 2.51 24.43
C LYS A 373 11.36 2.88 23.71
N ALA A 374 10.45 3.60 24.35
CA ALA A 374 9.28 4.18 23.70
C ALA A 374 9.10 5.65 24.11
N CYS A 375 9.05 6.55 23.12
CA CYS A 375 8.95 8.00 23.34
C CYS A 375 7.56 8.52 22.99
N GLN A 376 6.88 9.16 23.94
CA GLN A 376 5.61 9.87 23.75
C GLN A 376 5.85 11.38 23.52
N ASN A 377 5.07 12.02 22.66
CA ASN A 377 5.19 13.47 22.36
C ASN A 377 4.16 14.33 23.13
N GLU A 378 4.07 15.63 22.82
CA GLU A 378 3.17 16.58 23.49
C GLU A 378 1.72 16.56 23.00
N LEU A 379 1.36 15.79 21.97
CA LEU A 379 0.02 15.86 21.39
C LEU A 379 -1.04 15.44 22.42
N THR A 380 -2.01 16.32 22.67
CA THR A 380 -3.03 16.17 23.71
C THR A 380 -4.36 15.65 23.20
N ALA A 381 -4.51 15.46 21.89
CA ALA A 381 -5.74 14.92 21.32
C ALA A 381 -6.02 13.51 21.87
N ASP A 382 -7.29 13.13 22.00
CA ASP A 382 -7.68 11.86 22.64
C ASP A 382 -7.11 10.63 21.94
N TRP A 383 -6.92 10.70 20.62
CA TRP A 383 -6.30 9.64 19.81
C TRP A 383 -4.78 9.51 19.98
N ALA A 384 -4.14 10.43 20.71
CA ALA A 384 -2.69 10.52 20.88
C ALA A 384 -2.25 10.07 22.29
N ARG A 385 -3.12 9.43 23.06
CA ARG A 385 -2.92 9.14 24.50
C ARG A 385 -2.14 7.85 24.75
N GLU A 386 -2.16 6.92 23.81
CA GLU A 386 -1.55 5.61 23.95
C GLU A 386 -0.04 5.74 24.16
N TRP A 387 0.47 5.13 25.23
CA TRP A 387 1.90 4.96 25.48
C TRP A 387 2.21 3.48 25.71
N ALA A 388 2.34 2.73 24.62
CA ALA A 388 2.36 1.28 24.68
C ALA A 388 3.10 0.62 23.52
N PHE A 389 3.59 -0.58 23.75
CA PHE A 389 4.18 -1.44 22.73
C PHE A 389 3.88 -2.92 23.03
N ARG A 390 4.07 -3.78 22.02
CA ARG A 390 4.09 -5.24 22.20
C ARG A 390 5.21 -5.83 21.37
N LEU A 391 5.76 -6.94 21.84
CA LEU A 391 6.87 -7.61 21.18
C LEU A 391 6.73 -9.12 21.33
N ARG A 392 6.93 -9.84 20.22
CA ARG A 392 6.99 -11.30 20.20
C ARG A 392 8.26 -11.81 19.53
N VAL A 393 8.66 -13.02 19.92
CA VAL A 393 9.78 -13.75 19.33
C VAL A 393 9.23 -14.97 18.61
N CYS A 394 9.56 -15.10 17.33
CA CYS A 394 9.08 -16.17 16.48
C CYS A 394 10.12 -16.59 15.44
N ASP A 395 9.88 -17.71 14.76
CA ASP A 395 10.63 -18.06 13.56
C ASP A 395 10.12 -17.26 12.33
N ALA A 396 10.74 -17.45 11.16
CA ALA A 396 10.35 -16.79 9.92
C ALA A 396 8.91 -17.11 9.47
N SER A 397 8.33 -18.24 9.91
CA SER A 397 6.91 -18.58 9.66
C SER A 397 5.95 -17.86 10.60
N GLY A 398 6.48 -17.18 11.62
CA GLY A 398 5.71 -16.54 12.68
C GLY A 398 5.32 -17.49 13.83
N ALA A 399 5.85 -18.72 13.85
CA ALA A 399 5.63 -19.66 14.95
C ALA A 399 6.41 -19.23 16.19
N ALA A 400 5.78 -19.31 17.37
CA ALA A 400 6.37 -18.83 18.60
C ALA A 400 7.69 -19.52 18.95
N VAL A 401 8.70 -18.73 19.30
CA VAL A 401 9.90 -19.19 19.98
C VAL A 401 9.78 -18.72 21.43
N LEU A 402 9.66 -19.67 22.35
CA LEU A 402 9.45 -19.37 23.77
C LEU A 402 10.78 -19.34 24.52
N SER A 403 10.88 -18.42 25.48
CA SER A 403 11.98 -18.39 26.43
C SER A 403 12.00 -19.69 27.24
N ALA A 404 13.17 -20.28 27.44
CA ALA A 404 13.34 -21.59 28.07
C ALA A 404 12.89 -21.61 29.54
N ASP A 405 12.94 -20.46 30.21
CA ASP A 405 12.50 -20.23 31.59
C ASP A 405 11.02 -19.82 31.70
N ARG A 406 10.29 -19.71 30.57
CA ARG A 406 8.87 -19.34 30.59
C ARG A 406 8.06 -20.45 31.28
N PRO A 407 7.35 -20.15 32.38
CA PRO A 407 6.57 -21.16 33.10
C PRO A 407 5.54 -21.85 32.21
N GLN A 408 5.17 -23.09 32.54
CA GLN A 408 4.02 -23.76 31.92
C GLN A 408 2.74 -23.00 32.24
N ALA A 409 1.76 -23.03 31.33
CA ALA A 409 0.51 -22.29 31.48
C ALA A 409 -0.20 -22.69 32.79
N ALA A 410 -0.51 -21.73 33.65
CA ALA A 410 -1.39 -21.96 34.79
C ALA A 410 -2.85 -21.90 34.32
N PRO A 411 -3.75 -22.75 34.85
CA PRO A 411 -5.19 -22.62 34.59
C PRO A 411 -5.69 -21.30 35.18
N ASP A 412 -6.40 -20.51 34.37
CA ASP A 412 -6.89 -19.18 34.73
C ASP A 412 -7.90 -19.26 35.89
N LYS A 413 -7.74 -18.37 36.89
CA LYS A 413 -8.57 -18.28 38.11
C LYS A 413 -9.79 -17.38 37.93
N ASN A 414 -10.02 -16.80 36.76
CA ASN A 414 -11.22 -16.01 36.48
C ASN A 414 -12.38 -16.87 35.93
N GLN A 415 -12.99 -17.67 36.81
CA GLN A 415 -14.38 -18.10 36.64
C GLN A 415 -15.30 -17.15 37.42
N PRO A 416 -16.29 -16.50 36.78
CA PRO A 416 -17.47 -16.06 37.51
C PRO A 416 -18.33 -17.28 37.86
N ALA A 417 -18.77 -17.35 39.12
CA ALA A 417 -19.63 -18.40 39.63
C ALA A 417 -20.92 -18.53 38.81
N ARG A 418 -21.28 -19.78 38.47
CA ARG A 418 -22.54 -20.14 37.82
C ARG A 418 -23.73 -19.75 38.71
N GLY A 419 -24.66 -18.99 38.14
CA GLY A 419 -26.04 -18.88 38.61
C GLY A 419 -26.98 -19.26 37.47
N GLU A 420 -27.59 -20.44 37.56
CA GLU A 420 -28.65 -20.89 36.66
C GLU A 420 -29.99 -20.18 36.99
N LYS A 421 -30.75 -19.80 35.96
CA LYS A 421 -32.22 -19.76 36.00
C LYS A 421 -32.83 -20.19 34.64
N PRO A 422 -34.04 -20.80 34.62
CA PRO A 422 -34.56 -21.52 33.46
C PRO A 422 -35.68 -20.80 32.68
N GLY A 423 -35.76 -21.11 31.39
CA GLY A 423 -36.99 -21.21 30.58
C GLY A 423 -37.44 -19.96 29.79
N LYS A 424 -37.63 -20.05 28.47
CA LYS A 424 -38.83 -20.57 27.77
C LYS A 424 -38.73 -20.40 26.23
N SER A 425 -39.56 -21.19 25.58
CA SER A 425 -39.69 -21.64 24.18
C SER A 425 -40.06 -20.64 23.06
N ALA A 426 -39.72 -21.08 21.83
CA ALA A 426 -40.40 -20.95 20.51
C ALA A 426 -40.59 -19.52 19.96
N TRP A 427 -40.36 -19.24 18.66
CA TRP A 427 -41.15 -19.66 17.49
C TRP A 427 -40.28 -19.84 16.23
N GLY A 428 -40.68 -20.79 15.37
CA GLY A 428 -40.01 -21.07 14.11
C GLY A 428 -40.63 -20.39 12.90
N LEU A 429 -39.96 -20.51 11.75
CA LEU A 429 -40.60 -20.54 10.44
C LEU A 429 -39.72 -21.24 9.40
N ARG A 430 -40.42 -21.96 8.52
CA ARG A 430 -39.94 -22.97 7.57
C ARG A 430 -39.32 -22.33 6.32
N VAL A 431 -38.33 -23.03 5.78
CA VAL A 431 -37.75 -22.82 4.44
C VAL A 431 -38.36 -23.86 3.49
N PRO A 432 -38.63 -23.55 2.20
CA PRO A 432 -38.75 -24.57 1.17
C PRO A 432 -37.47 -24.71 0.33
N ARG A 433 -37.20 -25.96 -0.04
CA ARG A 433 -36.04 -26.45 -0.81
C ARG A 433 -36.12 -26.09 -2.29
N ALA A 434 -34.92 -26.15 -2.88
CA ALA A 434 -34.59 -26.11 -4.30
C ALA A 434 -35.34 -27.12 -5.18
N VAL A 435 -35.37 -26.82 -6.49
CA VAL A 435 -35.46 -27.79 -7.58
C VAL A 435 -34.33 -27.50 -8.57
N ALA A 436 -33.66 -28.56 -9.02
CA ALA A 436 -32.54 -28.57 -9.95
C ALA A 436 -32.99 -28.60 -11.42
N GLY A 437 -32.10 -28.20 -12.32
CA GLY A 437 -32.20 -28.46 -13.76
C GLY A 437 -30.98 -27.95 -14.54
N ALA A 438 -30.09 -28.87 -14.93
CA ALA A 438 -29.18 -28.72 -16.09
C ALA A 438 -30.01 -28.90 -17.39
N ALA A 439 -29.64 -28.48 -18.62
CA ALA A 439 -28.34 -28.54 -19.27
C ALA A 439 -28.27 -27.65 -20.55
N SER A 440 -27.02 -27.47 -20.99
CA SER A 440 -26.38 -27.06 -22.26
C SER A 440 -27.19 -26.74 -23.54
N ALA A 441 -26.74 -25.70 -24.25
CA ALA A 441 -26.43 -25.73 -25.68
C ALA A 441 -25.36 -24.69 -26.07
N SER A 442 -24.34 -25.15 -26.78
CA SER A 442 -23.22 -24.42 -27.37
C SER A 442 -23.52 -24.01 -28.82
N ALA A 443 -23.05 -22.84 -29.26
CA ALA A 443 -22.83 -22.56 -30.68
C ALA A 443 -21.67 -21.57 -30.89
N GLY A 444 -20.83 -21.91 -31.87
CA GLY A 444 -19.53 -21.33 -32.17
C GLY A 444 -19.54 -19.89 -32.68
N VAL A 445 -18.38 -19.28 -32.47
CA VAL A 445 -17.88 -17.98 -32.93
C VAL A 445 -17.65 -17.97 -34.44
N SER A 446 -17.93 -16.84 -35.11
CA SER A 446 -16.91 -16.11 -35.89
C SER A 446 -17.50 -14.89 -36.58
N CYS A 447 -16.94 -13.71 -36.31
CA CYS A 447 -16.86 -12.60 -37.27
C CYS A 447 -15.62 -11.76 -36.97
N ILE A 448 -14.76 -11.67 -37.98
CA ILE A 448 -13.49 -10.93 -38.04
C ILE A 448 -13.78 -9.52 -38.61
N LEU A 449 -12.87 -8.58 -38.33
CA LEU A 449 -12.63 -7.26 -38.98
C LEU A 449 -13.43 -6.09 -38.38
N ALA A 450 -12.90 -4.90 -38.12
CA ALA A 450 -11.56 -4.29 -38.09
C ALA A 450 -11.70 -2.99 -37.26
N PRO A 451 -10.65 -2.45 -36.62
CA PRO A 451 -10.79 -1.29 -35.75
C PRO A 451 -10.95 0.01 -36.56
N TRP A 452 -12.11 0.64 -36.46
CA TRP A 452 -12.24 2.07 -36.72
C TRP A 452 -11.61 2.81 -35.55
N LEU A 453 -10.50 3.51 -35.80
CA LEU A 453 -9.87 4.45 -34.87
C LEU A 453 -10.82 5.65 -34.65
N LEU A 454 -11.79 5.48 -33.76
CA LEU A 454 -12.42 6.63 -33.10
C LEU A 454 -11.37 7.23 -32.17
N ALA A 455 -11.02 8.50 -32.37
CA ALA A 455 -10.19 9.24 -31.45
C ALA A 455 -10.84 9.20 -30.06
N THR A 456 -10.16 8.61 -29.08
CA THR A 456 -10.71 8.44 -27.73
C THR A 456 -10.32 9.61 -26.84
N THR A 457 -11.28 10.16 -26.08
CA THR A 457 -11.03 11.15 -25.03
C THR A 457 -10.31 10.46 -23.88
N ASP A 458 -9.03 10.78 -23.74
CA ASP A 458 -8.22 10.27 -22.65
C ASP A 458 -8.44 11.07 -21.36
N TRP A 459 -8.38 10.35 -20.25
CA TRP A 459 -8.35 10.84 -18.88
C TRP A 459 -7.10 10.30 -18.20
N ARG A 460 -5.95 10.91 -18.48
CA ARG A 460 -4.64 10.28 -18.27
C ARG A 460 -4.05 10.36 -16.86
N HIS A 461 -4.58 11.24 -16.01
CA HIS A 461 -4.02 11.52 -14.68
C HIS A 461 -5.15 11.64 -13.65
N PHE A 462 -4.77 11.75 -12.37
CA PHE A 462 -5.68 12.21 -11.34
C PHE A 462 -6.35 13.53 -11.77
N ARG A 463 -7.69 13.55 -11.74
CA ARG A 463 -8.51 14.68 -12.23
C ARG A 463 -8.36 14.98 -13.73
N GLY A 464 -8.02 13.97 -14.53
CA GLY A 464 -8.05 14.02 -15.99
C GLY A 464 -6.76 14.57 -16.61
N THR A 465 -6.72 14.58 -17.94
CA THR A 465 -5.50 14.88 -18.71
C THR A 465 -4.93 16.28 -18.43
N ARG A 466 -5.81 17.26 -18.16
CA ARG A 466 -5.40 18.62 -17.75
C ARG A 466 -5.34 18.81 -16.22
N GLN A 467 -5.60 17.75 -15.44
CA GLN A 467 -5.75 17.77 -13.98
C GLN A 467 -6.83 18.75 -13.46
N THR A 468 -7.73 19.23 -14.32
CA THR A 468 -8.76 20.21 -13.95
C THR A 468 -10.06 19.59 -13.46
N GLY A 469 -10.24 18.27 -13.59
CA GLY A 469 -11.50 17.57 -13.30
C GLY A 469 -12.54 17.71 -14.43
N GLN A 470 -12.13 18.16 -15.62
CA GLN A 470 -13.03 18.41 -16.74
C GLN A 470 -12.82 17.43 -17.91
N SER A 471 -13.89 17.12 -18.61
CA SER A 471 -13.89 16.44 -19.90
C SER A 471 -14.86 17.09 -20.88
N ASP A 472 -14.53 17.02 -22.16
CA ASP A 472 -15.37 17.49 -23.26
C ASP A 472 -16.40 16.43 -23.71
N ALA A 473 -16.46 15.27 -23.02
CA ALA A 473 -17.43 14.22 -23.28
C ALA A 473 -18.88 14.72 -23.15
N THR A 474 -19.76 14.20 -24.00
CA THR A 474 -21.17 14.56 -24.07
C THR A 474 -22.08 13.34 -23.93
N GLY A 475 -23.38 13.55 -23.73
CA GLY A 475 -24.36 12.45 -23.64
C GLY A 475 -24.25 11.59 -22.38
N LEU A 476 -23.57 12.06 -21.34
CA LEU A 476 -23.47 11.34 -20.07
C LEU A 476 -24.82 11.34 -19.32
N PRO A 477 -25.24 10.20 -18.74
CA PRO A 477 -26.51 10.11 -18.03
C PRO A 477 -26.54 10.95 -16.75
N VAL A 478 -27.58 11.76 -16.58
CA VAL A 478 -27.81 12.54 -15.34
C VAL A 478 -28.52 11.74 -14.25
N ALA A 479 -29.09 10.58 -14.59
CA ALA A 479 -29.71 9.65 -13.64
C ALA A 479 -29.41 8.20 -14.02
N PHE A 480 -29.01 7.39 -13.05
CA PHE A 480 -28.59 6.01 -13.25
C PHE A 480 -28.76 5.19 -11.98
N GLY A 481 -28.68 3.87 -12.07
CA GLY A 481 -28.77 2.95 -10.94
C GLY A 481 -28.46 1.54 -11.41
N PRO A 482 -28.51 0.53 -10.52
CA PRO A 482 -28.12 -0.84 -10.87
C PRO A 482 -28.71 -1.38 -12.18
N ASP A 483 -29.95 -0.98 -12.51
CA ASP A 483 -30.69 -1.42 -13.71
C ASP A 483 -30.91 -0.30 -14.75
N LYS A 484 -30.31 0.88 -14.58
CA LYS A 484 -30.53 2.06 -15.44
C LYS A 484 -29.21 2.73 -15.82
N ASN A 485 -28.98 2.88 -17.12
CA ASN A 485 -27.83 3.61 -17.68
C ASN A 485 -26.45 3.09 -17.20
N VAL A 486 -26.38 1.80 -16.88
CA VAL A 486 -25.13 1.07 -16.59
C VAL A 486 -24.73 0.35 -17.87
N ALA A 487 -23.60 0.76 -18.45
CA ALA A 487 -23.08 0.12 -19.65
C ALA A 487 -22.52 -1.28 -19.33
N TRP A 488 -21.77 -1.37 -18.24
CA TRP A 488 -21.27 -2.61 -17.65
C TRP A 488 -20.72 -2.34 -16.25
N LYS A 489 -20.52 -3.41 -15.48
CA LYS A 489 -19.79 -3.41 -14.21
C LYS A 489 -18.95 -4.68 -14.08
N VAL A 490 -17.78 -4.58 -13.48
CA VAL A 490 -16.88 -5.72 -13.26
C VAL A 490 -16.36 -5.76 -11.82
N PRO A 491 -16.27 -6.96 -11.19
CA PRO A 491 -15.69 -7.09 -9.87
C PRO A 491 -14.19 -6.81 -9.91
N LEU A 492 -13.67 -6.23 -8.83
CA LEU A 492 -12.25 -5.96 -8.61
C LEU A 492 -11.70 -6.91 -7.53
N PRO A 493 -10.41 -7.30 -7.61
CA PRO A 493 -9.83 -8.27 -6.68
C PRO A 493 -9.66 -7.72 -5.25
N GLY A 494 -9.81 -6.41 -5.05
CA GLY A 494 -9.73 -5.79 -3.74
C GLY A 494 -9.91 -4.27 -3.79
N PRO A 495 -9.84 -3.61 -2.61
CA PRO A 495 -10.01 -2.17 -2.50
C PRO A 495 -8.92 -1.38 -3.23
N GLY A 496 -9.24 -0.13 -3.53
CA GLY A 496 -8.28 0.85 -4.03
C GLY A 496 -8.95 2.23 -4.15
N PRO A 497 -8.66 3.18 -3.25
CA PRO A 497 -9.19 4.54 -3.32
C PRO A 497 -8.71 5.33 -4.55
N ALA A 498 -7.77 4.81 -5.33
CA ALA A 498 -7.31 5.40 -6.58
C ALA A 498 -8.44 5.53 -7.62
N SER A 499 -8.44 6.68 -8.29
CA SER A 499 -9.30 6.91 -9.46
C SER A 499 -8.91 6.01 -10.62
N PRO A 500 -9.88 5.60 -11.47
CA PRO A 500 -9.57 5.07 -12.78
C PRO A 500 -8.88 6.11 -13.66
N ILE A 501 -8.12 5.66 -14.65
CA ILE A 501 -7.71 6.48 -15.80
C ILE A 501 -8.23 5.86 -17.09
N VAL A 502 -8.44 6.67 -18.11
CA VAL A 502 -8.87 6.22 -19.45
C VAL A 502 -7.80 6.60 -20.46
N VAL A 503 -7.26 5.62 -21.17
CA VAL A 503 -6.16 5.83 -22.12
C VAL A 503 -6.36 4.97 -23.34
N ARG A 504 -6.53 5.58 -24.52
CA ARG A 504 -6.63 4.88 -25.81
C ARG A 504 -7.63 3.71 -25.82
N GLY A 505 -8.80 3.93 -25.24
CA GLY A 505 -9.85 2.91 -25.16
C GLY A 505 -9.66 1.86 -24.05
N LEU A 506 -8.63 1.98 -23.21
CA LEU A 506 -8.47 1.19 -21.98
C LEU A 506 -8.93 2.00 -20.78
N VAL A 507 -9.55 1.34 -19.80
CA VAL A 507 -9.73 1.87 -18.45
C VAL A 507 -8.84 1.10 -17.49
N ILE A 508 -7.99 1.83 -16.78
CA ILE A 508 -6.94 1.26 -15.93
C ILE A 508 -7.24 1.62 -14.47
N VAL A 509 -7.15 0.60 -13.61
CA VAL A 509 -7.37 0.72 -12.16
C VAL A 509 -6.31 -0.06 -11.38
N THR A 510 -6.01 0.39 -10.17
CA THR A 510 -5.07 -0.27 -9.25
C THR A 510 -5.78 -0.86 -8.05
N ALA A 511 -5.47 -2.08 -7.61
CA ALA A 511 -6.08 -2.65 -6.40
C ALA A 511 -5.00 -3.20 -5.47
N ALA A 512 -5.38 -3.45 -4.21
CA ALA A 512 -4.60 -4.24 -3.28
C ALA A 512 -5.44 -5.39 -2.74
N SER A 513 -4.85 -6.55 -2.54
CA SER A 513 -5.52 -7.72 -1.98
C SER A 513 -4.58 -8.58 -1.13
N GLY A 514 -5.09 -9.74 -0.70
CA GLY A 514 -4.43 -10.60 0.26
C GLY A 514 -4.72 -10.17 1.71
N PRO A 515 -4.45 -11.05 2.68
CA PRO A 515 -4.73 -10.79 4.09
C PRO A 515 -4.03 -9.54 4.62
N ARG A 516 -2.84 -9.23 4.09
CA ARG A 516 -2.04 -8.06 4.48
C ARG A 516 -2.13 -6.88 3.49
N GLN A 517 -2.97 -6.97 2.46
CA GLN A 517 -3.05 -5.96 1.39
C GLN A 517 -1.71 -5.76 0.64
N ASP A 518 -0.85 -6.77 0.61
CA ASP A 518 0.50 -6.77 0.03
C ASP A 518 0.57 -7.34 -1.38
N ARG A 519 -0.56 -7.82 -1.93
CA ARG A 519 -0.71 -8.09 -3.35
C ARG A 519 -1.16 -6.82 -4.06
N LEU A 520 -0.30 -6.24 -4.88
CA LEU A 520 -0.60 -5.07 -5.69
C LEU A 520 -1.13 -5.52 -7.06
N HIS A 521 -2.13 -4.81 -7.59
CA HIS A 521 -2.74 -5.14 -8.87
C HIS A 521 -2.79 -3.89 -9.75
N VAL A 522 -2.44 -4.06 -11.02
CA VAL A 522 -2.76 -3.11 -12.10
C VAL A 522 -3.61 -3.86 -13.13
N LEU A 523 -4.82 -3.38 -13.36
CA LEU A 523 -5.79 -4.02 -14.27
C LEU A 523 -6.15 -3.05 -15.39
N ALA A 524 -6.13 -3.52 -16.63
CA ALA A 524 -6.66 -2.79 -17.77
C ALA A 524 -7.86 -3.52 -18.36
N PHE A 525 -8.96 -2.79 -18.51
CA PHE A 525 -10.17 -3.27 -19.15
C PHE A 525 -10.41 -2.51 -20.44
N ASP A 526 -11.02 -3.18 -21.41
CA ASP A 526 -11.58 -2.51 -22.57
C ASP A 526 -12.68 -1.53 -22.11
N ALA A 527 -12.54 -0.25 -22.44
CA ALA A 527 -13.45 0.79 -21.96
C ALA A 527 -14.85 0.66 -22.57
N ALA A 528 -15.02 -0.01 -23.71
CA ALA A 528 -16.32 -0.18 -24.35
C ALA A 528 -17.12 -1.31 -23.71
N GLN A 529 -16.49 -2.46 -23.49
CA GLN A 529 -17.12 -3.74 -23.12
C GLN A 529 -16.87 -4.15 -21.66
N GLY A 530 -15.88 -3.56 -20.98
CA GLY A 530 -15.48 -3.95 -19.64
C GLY A 530 -14.69 -5.27 -19.61
N ARG A 531 -14.24 -5.78 -20.75
CA ARG A 531 -13.47 -7.02 -20.82
C ARG A 531 -12.03 -6.79 -20.35
N LEU A 532 -11.57 -7.55 -19.37
CA LEU A 532 -10.17 -7.53 -18.92
C LEU A 532 -9.24 -7.81 -20.11
N GLN A 533 -8.30 -6.91 -20.37
CA GLN A 533 -7.28 -7.05 -21.42
C GLN A 533 -5.99 -7.65 -20.87
N TRP A 534 -5.55 -7.17 -19.70
CA TRP A 534 -4.41 -7.73 -18.98
C TRP A 534 -4.50 -7.40 -17.49
N HIS A 535 -3.87 -8.25 -16.67
CA HIS A 535 -3.74 -8.06 -15.24
C HIS A 535 -2.28 -8.31 -14.84
N ARG A 536 -1.68 -7.34 -14.13
CA ARG A 536 -0.35 -7.50 -13.57
C ARG A 536 -0.43 -7.47 -12.06
N GLN A 537 0.18 -8.46 -11.43
CA GLN A 537 0.24 -8.56 -9.99
C GLN A 537 1.68 -8.40 -9.51
N LEU A 538 1.86 -7.69 -8.39
CA LEU A 538 3.14 -7.49 -7.74
C LEU A 538 3.01 -7.80 -6.24
N TRP A 539 4.13 -8.09 -5.61
CA TRP A 539 4.30 -8.04 -4.17
C TRP A 539 4.79 -6.66 -3.76
N ALA A 540 4.12 -6.07 -2.77
CA ALA A 540 4.57 -4.82 -2.16
C ALA A 540 6.00 -4.98 -1.61
N THR A 541 6.88 -4.02 -1.90
CA THR A 541 8.24 -4.01 -1.36
C THR A 541 8.38 -3.15 -0.10
N GLY A 542 7.40 -2.28 0.15
CA GLY A 542 7.37 -1.40 1.31
C GLY A 542 6.13 -1.55 2.20
N HIS A 543 5.84 -0.49 2.92
CA HIS A 543 4.86 -0.47 4.00
C HIS A 543 3.40 -0.50 3.51
N VAL A 544 2.58 -1.42 4.02
CA VAL A 544 1.19 -1.64 3.55
C VAL A 544 0.12 -1.25 4.57
N ILE A 545 0.49 -0.52 5.63
CA ILE A 545 -0.47 -0.10 6.67
C ILE A 545 -1.16 1.20 6.26
N PHE A 546 -2.46 1.27 6.53
CA PHE A 546 -3.30 2.43 6.30
C PHE A 546 -4.46 2.46 7.33
N ASN A 547 -5.12 3.62 7.45
CA ASN A 547 -6.31 3.75 8.30
C ASN A 547 -7.57 3.14 7.62
N PRO A 548 -8.71 2.96 8.31
CA PRO A 548 -9.91 2.37 7.70
C PRO A 548 -10.50 3.11 6.48
N PHE A 549 -10.04 4.33 6.24
CA PHE A 549 -10.51 5.24 5.19
C PHE A 549 -9.48 5.44 4.06
N GLY A 550 -8.37 4.69 4.08
CA GLY A 550 -7.32 4.69 3.07
C GLY A 550 -7.27 3.40 2.28
N GLY A 551 -6.10 3.12 1.70
CA GLY A 551 -5.81 1.86 1.03
C GLY A 551 -4.39 1.85 0.48
N VAL A 552 -3.85 0.66 0.18
CA VAL A 552 -2.53 0.52 -0.44
C VAL A 552 -2.54 0.99 -1.90
N ALA A 553 -3.67 0.82 -2.59
CA ALA A 553 -3.89 1.34 -3.95
C ALA A 553 -4.66 2.68 -3.95
N ALA A 554 -4.16 3.67 -3.20
CA ALA A 554 -4.81 4.98 -3.07
C ALA A 554 -4.32 6.02 -4.10
N SER A 555 -3.11 5.87 -4.63
CA SER A 555 -2.56 6.77 -5.64
C SER A 555 -3.12 6.43 -7.04
N THR A 556 -3.64 7.44 -7.73
CA THR A 556 -4.18 7.30 -9.09
C THR A 556 -3.05 7.12 -10.09
N PRO A 557 -3.10 6.14 -11.01
CA PRO A 557 -2.10 6.00 -12.07
C PRO A 557 -2.02 7.22 -13.00
N SER A 558 -0.92 7.34 -13.73
CA SER A 558 -0.69 8.40 -14.72
C SER A 558 -0.21 7.83 -16.05
N SER A 559 -0.52 8.51 -17.16
CA SER A 559 -0.09 8.06 -18.50
C SER A 559 0.32 9.21 -19.42
N ASP A 560 1.31 8.99 -20.29
CA ASP A 560 1.63 9.89 -21.41
C ASP A 560 0.79 9.59 -22.68
N GLY A 561 -0.10 8.58 -22.61
CA GLY A 561 -0.84 8.03 -23.74
C GLY A 561 -0.20 6.77 -24.36
N ARG A 562 0.98 6.35 -23.91
CA ARG A 562 1.71 5.15 -24.37
C ARG A 562 2.18 4.27 -23.22
N LEU A 563 2.61 4.88 -22.13
CA LEU A 563 3.09 4.26 -20.91
C LEU A 563 2.14 4.62 -19.76
N VAL A 564 2.04 3.71 -18.80
CA VAL A 564 1.20 3.84 -17.61
C VAL A 564 2.09 3.65 -16.40
N VAL A 565 2.08 4.62 -15.51
CA VAL A 565 2.82 4.62 -14.26
C VAL A 565 1.86 4.53 -13.10
N ALA A 566 2.01 3.52 -12.25
CA ALA A 566 1.23 3.33 -11.04
C ALA A 566 2.13 3.43 -9.81
N LEU A 567 1.68 4.20 -8.82
CA LEU A 567 2.30 4.29 -7.49
C LEU A 567 1.37 3.62 -6.48
N PHE A 568 1.93 2.96 -5.48
CA PHE A 568 1.20 2.40 -4.35
C PHE A 568 1.70 3.01 -3.04
N SER A 569 0.90 2.92 -1.98
CA SER A 569 1.25 3.42 -0.63
C SER A 569 2.47 2.73 -0.02
N SER A 570 2.83 1.55 -0.55
CA SER A 570 4.07 0.84 -0.26
C SER A 570 5.30 1.43 -0.94
N ASN A 571 5.14 2.55 -1.65
CA ASN A 571 6.16 3.24 -2.43
C ASN A 571 6.76 2.39 -3.55
N ASP A 572 5.98 1.44 -4.05
CA ASP A 572 6.23 0.74 -5.30
C ASP A 572 5.72 1.60 -6.47
N LEU A 573 6.63 2.03 -7.34
CA LEU A 573 6.34 2.80 -8.54
C LEU A 573 6.68 1.96 -9.77
N VAL A 574 5.68 1.62 -10.56
CA VAL A 574 5.80 0.66 -11.68
C VAL A 574 5.35 1.29 -12.99
N CYS A 575 6.04 0.97 -14.08
CA CYS A 575 5.69 1.41 -15.43
C CYS A 575 5.43 0.25 -16.37
N PHE A 576 4.29 0.30 -17.05
CA PHE A 576 3.89 -0.62 -18.11
C PHE A 576 3.63 0.13 -19.42
N ASP A 577 3.71 -0.57 -20.55
CA ASP A 577 3.05 -0.10 -21.77
C ASP A 577 1.54 -0.47 -21.77
N LEU A 578 0.82 -0.08 -22.82
CA LEU A 578 -0.62 -0.33 -22.93
C LEU A 578 -0.98 -1.80 -23.13
N GLU A 579 -0.01 -2.64 -23.50
CA GLU A 579 -0.14 -4.09 -23.60
C GLU A 579 0.18 -4.80 -22.27
N GLY A 580 0.56 -4.04 -21.24
CA GLY A 580 0.88 -4.56 -19.91
C GLY A 580 2.29 -5.15 -19.82
N ASN A 581 3.20 -4.79 -20.73
CA ASN A 581 4.60 -5.21 -20.64
C ASN A 581 5.34 -4.33 -19.63
N LEU A 582 6.08 -4.96 -18.71
CA LEU A 582 6.82 -4.26 -17.68
C LEU A 582 8.02 -3.52 -18.29
N ARG A 583 8.10 -2.20 -18.07
CA ARG A 583 9.19 -1.33 -18.55
C ARG A 583 10.22 -1.08 -17.46
N TRP A 584 9.76 -0.78 -16.25
CA TRP A 584 10.62 -0.64 -15.07
C TRP A 584 9.78 -0.69 -13.79
N LEU A 585 10.44 -1.00 -12.66
CA LEU A 585 9.84 -1.04 -11.32
C LEU A 585 10.82 -0.45 -10.30
N ARG A 586 10.37 0.53 -9.52
CA ARG A 586 11.14 1.12 -8.41
C ARG A 586 10.45 0.82 -7.09
N GLY A 587 11.13 0.09 -6.21
CA GLY A 587 10.74 -0.03 -4.80
C GLY A 587 11.37 1.11 -4.02
N LEU A 588 10.74 2.29 -4.01
CA LEU A 588 11.31 3.49 -3.39
C LEU A 588 11.45 3.34 -1.86
N ALA A 589 10.67 2.47 -1.23
CA ALA A 589 10.85 2.08 0.18
C ALA A 589 12.14 1.28 0.42
N LEU A 590 12.66 0.53 -0.57
CA LEU A 590 13.94 -0.18 -0.42
C LEU A 590 15.13 0.80 -0.46
N GLU A 591 14.97 1.90 -1.19
CA GLU A 591 15.96 2.97 -1.31
C GLU A 591 15.90 3.96 -0.16
N SER A 592 14.72 4.09 0.45
CA SER A 592 14.38 5.08 1.45
C SER A 592 13.45 4.45 2.51
N PRO A 593 13.97 3.56 3.39
CA PRO A 593 13.14 2.74 4.29
C PRO A 593 12.28 3.54 5.28
N MET A 594 12.69 4.78 5.57
CA MET A 594 11.96 5.69 6.45
C MET A 594 10.85 6.48 5.74
N THR A 595 10.72 6.37 4.42
CA THR A 595 9.61 6.94 3.67
C THR A 595 8.41 6.01 3.79
N ARG A 596 7.60 6.23 4.83
CA ARG A 596 6.40 5.42 5.12
C ARG A 596 5.46 6.16 6.06
N ASN A 597 4.19 5.78 6.03
CA ASN A 597 3.13 6.38 6.85
C ASN A 597 2.18 5.28 7.36
N ASP A 598 1.83 5.31 8.64
CA ASP A 598 0.88 4.36 9.25
C ASP A 598 -0.59 4.71 8.97
N VAL A 599 -0.85 5.88 8.40
CA VAL A 599 -2.18 6.32 7.94
C VAL A 599 -2.40 5.98 6.46
N GLY A 600 -1.35 5.56 5.75
CA GLY A 600 -1.32 5.34 4.30
C GLY A 600 -0.80 6.56 3.53
N MET A 601 -0.41 6.35 2.28
CA MET A 601 0.04 7.40 1.35
C MET A 601 -0.92 7.44 0.15
N ALA A 602 -1.11 8.60 -0.49
CA ALA A 602 -2.11 8.73 -1.56
C ALA A 602 -1.77 9.74 -2.67
N SER A 603 -0.60 10.38 -2.58
CA SER A 603 -0.12 11.28 -3.64
C SER A 603 0.00 10.50 -4.95
N SER A 604 -0.62 11.00 -6.00
CA SER A 604 -0.62 10.38 -7.33
C SER A 604 0.60 10.86 -8.11
N PRO A 605 1.31 10.01 -8.88
CA PRO A 605 2.40 10.45 -9.74
C PRO A 605 1.87 11.35 -10.87
N LEU A 606 2.73 12.22 -11.41
CA LEU A 606 2.46 13.04 -12.59
C LEU A 606 3.53 12.79 -13.65
N ILE A 607 3.15 12.78 -14.93
CA ILE A 607 4.10 12.72 -16.04
C ILE A 607 4.12 14.09 -16.71
N VAL A 608 5.30 14.70 -16.80
CA VAL A 608 5.52 15.97 -17.51
C VAL A 608 6.68 15.78 -18.48
N GLY A 609 6.39 15.81 -19.78
CA GLY A 609 7.35 15.46 -20.82
C GLY A 609 7.88 14.03 -20.64
N ASP A 610 9.19 13.91 -20.44
CA ASP A 610 9.92 12.66 -20.23
C ASP A 610 10.18 12.35 -18.74
N THR A 611 9.57 13.09 -17.82
CA THR A 611 9.84 12.96 -16.38
C THR A 611 8.59 12.55 -15.61
N VAL A 612 8.71 11.47 -14.83
CA VAL A 612 7.73 11.03 -13.83
C VAL A 612 8.05 11.73 -12.51
N VAL A 613 7.11 12.53 -12.01
CA VAL A 613 7.22 13.20 -10.72
C VAL A 613 6.41 12.44 -9.67
N ALA A 614 7.06 12.05 -8.58
CA ALA A 614 6.42 11.44 -7.42
C ALA A 614 6.74 12.25 -6.15
N GLN A 615 5.70 12.61 -5.39
CA GLN A 615 5.82 13.31 -4.10
C GLN A 615 5.46 12.34 -2.98
N LEU A 616 6.40 12.11 -2.06
CA LEU A 616 6.31 11.12 -0.99
C LEU A 616 6.56 11.81 0.35
N GLU A 617 5.50 12.41 0.92
CA GLU A 617 5.59 13.18 2.16
C GLU A 617 4.94 12.43 3.34
N CYS A 618 5.76 12.16 4.36
CA CYS A 618 5.41 11.38 5.54
C CYS A 618 6.16 11.92 6.79
N PRO A 619 5.78 11.51 8.01
CA PRO A 619 6.51 11.92 9.22
C PRO A 619 7.98 11.48 9.28
N GLY A 620 8.35 10.45 8.50
CA GLY A 620 9.72 9.94 8.41
C GLY A 620 10.56 10.71 7.39
N GLU A 621 11.10 9.99 6.41
CA GLU A 621 11.87 10.61 5.32
C GLU A 621 10.94 11.08 4.19
N SER A 622 10.66 12.38 4.15
CA SER A 622 9.88 13.03 3.10
C SER A 622 10.74 13.51 1.94
N PHE A 623 10.33 13.19 0.71
CA PHE A 623 10.99 13.70 -0.49
C PHE A 623 10.04 13.75 -1.70
N ALA A 624 10.42 14.55 -2.70
CA ALA A 624 9.90 14.45 -4.06
C ALA A 624 11.02 14.01 -5.00
N THR A 625 10.68 13.25 -6.05
CA THR A 625 11.67 12.79 -7.04
C THR A 625 11.11 12.89 -8.45
N GLY A 626 12.01 13.20 -9.39
CA GLY A 626 11.78 13.08 -10.82
C GLY A 626 12.55 11.88 -11.34
N LEU A 627 11.87 11.01 -12.07
CA LEU A 627 12.45 9.85 -12.72
C LEU A 627 12.32 9.95 -14.23
N ASP A 628 13.30 9.44 -14.96
CA ASP A 628 13.20 9.28 -16.40
C ASP A 628 12.06 8.30 -16.74
N LEU A 629 11.15 8.71 -17.61
CA LEU A 629 10.00 7.89 -18.00
C LEU A 629 10.41 6.61 -18.74
N ALA A 630 11.53 6.61 -19.46
CA ALA A 630 11.94 5.50 -20.31
C ALA A 630 12.51 4.31 -19.51
N ASP A 631 13.30 4.58 -18.47
CA ASP A 631 14.03 3.55 -17.72
C ASP A 631 13.84 3.61 -16.20
N GLY A 632 13.16 4.65 -15.71
CA GLY A 632 12.89 4.86 -14.31
C GLY A 632 14.10 5.33 -13.51
N ARG A 633 15.21 5.77 -14.12
CA ARG A 633 16.37 6.31 -13.39
C ARG A 633 16.05 7.65 -12.74
N THR A 634 16.62 7.88 -11.55
CA THR A 634 16.43 9.15 -10.84
C THR A 634 17.15 10.29 -11.55
N ARG A 635 16.39 11.34 -11.92
CA ARG A 635 16.91 12.59 -12.46
C ARG A 635 17.23 13.58 -11.35
N TRP A 636 16.35 13.67 -10.36
CA TRP A 636 16.51 14.54 -9.21
C TRP A 636 15.74 14.00 -8.00
N ARG A 637 16.16 14.42 -6.81
CA ARG A 637 15.52 14.14 -5.53
C ARG A 637 15.58 15.42 -4.69
N LEU A 638 14.46 15.80 -4.09
CA LEU A 638 14.30 17.00 -3.29
C LEU A 638 13.80 16.61 -1.90
N PRO A 639 14.48 17.01 -0.81
CA PRO A 639 13.92 16.84 0.53
C PRO A 639 12.63 17.67 0.65
N ARG A 640 11.66 17.15 1.40
CA ARG A 640 10.38 17.80 1.66
C ARG A 640 10.12 17.85 3.17
N GLU A 641 9.11 18.61 3.58
CA GLU A 641 8.69 18.70 4.98
C GLU A 641 8.41 17.29 5.53
N ALA A 642 9.02 16.95 6.69
CA ALA A 642 8.82 15.66 7.37
C ALA A 642 7.45 15.61 8.07
N ALA A 643 6.39 15.71 7.28
CA ALA A 643 5.00 15.70 7.70
C ALA A 643 4.16 14.90 6.68
N GLY A 644 3.05 14.32 7.13
CA GLY A 644 2.11 13.65 6.22
C GLY A 644 1.43 14.63 5.27
N CYS A 645 1.58 14.42 3.96
CA CYS A 645 0.86 15.15 2.92
C CYS A 645 0.42 14.18 1.80
N TRP A 646 -0.86 14.25 1.41
CA TRP A 646 -1.52 13.39 0.44
C TRP A 646 -1.84 14.12 -0.89
N THR A 647 -1.42 15.37 -1.02
CA THR A 647 -1.59 16.15 -2.25
C THR A 647 -0.79 15.52 -3.39
N SER A 648 -1.29 15.67 -4.61
CA SER A 648 -0.60 15.19 -5.82
C SER A 648 0.08 16.35 -6.55
N PRO A 649 1.21 16.13 -7.24
CA PRO A 649 1.82 17.13 -8.09
C PRO A 649 0.85 17.64 -9.17
N THR A 650 0.89 18.94 -9.46
CA THR A 650 0.02 19.57 -10.46
C THR A 650 0.85 20.27 -11.54
N LEU A 651 0.48 20.08 -12.81
CA LEU A 651 1.09 20.77 -13.95
C LEU A 651 0.66 22.24 -13.99
N LEU A 652 1.65 23.14 -14.10
CA LEU A 652 1.46 24.51 -14.57
C LEU A 652 2.08 24.61 -15.96
N ALA A 653 1.24 24.56 -16.98
CA ALA A 653 1.67 24.55 -18.37
C ALA A 653 2.34 25.88 -18.77
N GLY A 654 3.38 25.77 -19.59
CA GLY A 654 4.01 26.89 -20.29
C GLY A 654 3.36 27.21 -21.62
N SER A 655 3.87 28.25 -22.28
CA SER A 655 3.56 28.47 -23.70
C SER A 655 4.25 27.42 -24.58
N THR A 656 5.32 26.81 -24.06
CA THR A 656 6.00 25.66 -24.67
C THR A 656 6.25 24.57 -23.62
N PRO A 657 6.46 23.30 -24.02
CA PRO A 657 6.80 22.23 -23.07
C PRO A 657 8.07 22.49 -22.25
N ALA A 658 9.00 23.32 -22.77
CA ALA A 658 10.22 23.70 -22.03
C ALA A 658 9.94 24.67 -20.87
N GLU A 659 8.75 25.29 -20.87
CA GLU A 659 8.29 26.24 -19.87
C GLU A 659 7.31 25.63 -18.86
N ASP A 660 6.98 24.34 -19.02
CA ASP A 660 6.14 23.59 -18.08
C ASP A 660 6.79 23.52 -16.71
N MET A 661 5.97 23.64 -15.67
CA MET A 661 6.40 23.55 -14.28
C MET A 661 5.56 22.51 -13.56
N VAL A 662 6.16 21.86 -12.57
CA VAL A 662 5.43 21.01 -11.63
C VAL A 662 5.28 21.72 -10.29
N LEU A 663 4.05 21.76 -9.79
CA LEU A 663 3.68 22.32 -8.49
C LEU A 663 3.69 21.22 -7.43
N LEU A 664 4.40 21.44 -6.33
CA LEU A 664 4.52 20.52 -5.19
C LEU A 664 4.02 21.22 -3.92
N GLN A 665 2.96 20.68 -3.31
CA GLN A 665 2.29 21.27 -2.15
C GLN A 665 2.62 20.49 -0.87
N SER A 666 3.24 21.15 0.10
CA SER A 666 3.42 20.66 1.48
C SER A 666 2.45 21.38 2.42
N ARG A 667 2.52 21.10 3.73
CA ARG A 667 1.67 21.80 4.71
C ARG A 667 2.01 23.29 4.78
N SER A 668 3.30 23.66 4.69
CA SER A 668 3.74 25.05 4.88
C SER A 668 3.93 25.85 3.59
N GLU A 669 3.87 25.23 2.41
CA GLU A 669 4.22 25.89 1.16
C GLU A 669 3.67 25.21 -0.10
N LEU A 670 3.60 25.99 -1.18
CA LEU A 670 3.53 25.53 -2.55
C LEU A 670 4.79 25.96 -3.29
N THR A 671 5.48 25.02 -3.94
CA THR A 671 6.68 25.29 -4.73
C THR A 671 6.49 24.87 -6.17
N ALA A 672 7.04 25.63 -7.11
CA ALA A 672 7.09 25.24 -8.52
C ALA A 672 8.50 24.88 -8.94
N HIS A 673 8.62 23.83 -9.74
CA HIS A 673 9.91 23.28 -10.16
C HIS A 673 9.94 23.01 -11.66
N ASP A 674 11.14 23.12 -12.23
CA ASP A 674 11.44 22.56 -13.54
C ASP A 674 11.28 21.02 -13.44
N PRO A 675 10.41 20.40 -14.25
CA PRO A 675 10.11 18.98 -14.12
C PRO A 675 11.32 18.08 -14.39
N ARG A 676 12.26 18.48 -15.25
CA ARG A 676 13.39 17.64 -15.66
C ARG A 676 14.55 17.69 -14.67
N THR A 677 14.75 18.83 -14.02
CA THR A 677 15.91 19.10 -13.16
C THR A 677 15.57 19.21 -11.68
N GLY A 678 14.29 19.39 -11.33
CA GLY A 678 13.84 19.62 -9.96
C GLY A 678 14.18 21.01 -9.43
N ARG A 679 14.79 21.87 -10.25
CA ARG A 679 15.18 23.23 -9.85
C ARG A 679 13.94 24.03 -9.47
N GLN A 680 13.91 24.56 -8.24
CA GLN A 680 12.84 25.44 -7.79
C GLN A 680 12.86 26.75 -8.61
N ILE A 681 11.69 27.14 -9.12
CA ILE A 681 11.48 28.33 -9.93
C ILE A 681 10.92 29.46 -9.06
N TRP A 682 9.90 29.15 -8.26
CA TRP A 682 9.27 30.06 -7.31
C TRP A 682 8.67 29.28 -6.12
N ARG A 683 8.35 30.01 -5.06
CA ARG A 683 7.78 29.50 -3.81
C ARG A 683 6.68 30.44 -3.30
N PHE A 684 5.64 29.87 -2.71
CA PHE A 684 4.60 30.57 -1.98
C PHE A 684 4.42 29.91 -0.61
N GLU A 685 4.63 30.67 0.46
CA GLU A 685 4.52 30.19 1.84
C GLU A 685 3.12 30.48 2.40
N ALA A 686 2.43 29.44 2.83
CA ALA A 686 1.11 29.52 3.44
C ALA A 686 0.74 28.19 4.11
N ALA A 687 -0.18 28.23 5.08
CA ALA A 687 -0.78 27.02 5.62
C ALA A 687 -1.70 26.36 4.58
N CYS A 688 -1.18 25.37 3.87
CA CYS A 688 -1.87 24.65 2.82
C CYS A 688 -2.59 23.40 3.34
N SER A 689 -3.64 22.99 2.67
CA SER A 689 -4.28 21.68 2.88
C SER A 689 -3.27 20.56 2.64
N THR A 690 -3.30 19.53 3.47
CA THR A 690 -2.49 18.32 3.26
C THR A 690 -3.23 17.24 2.47
N VAL A 691 -4.49 17.47 2.08
CA VAL A 691 -5.33 16.46 1.37
C VAL A 691 -5.75 16.95 -0.01
N SER A 692 -6.26 18.19 -0.10
CA SER A 692 -6.76 18.75 -1.35
C SER A 692 -5.63 19.31 -2.20
N SER A 693 -5.54 18.87 -3.46
CA SER A 693 -4.50 19.27 -4.41
C SER A 693 -4.88 20.56 -5.17
N PRO A 694 -3.93 21.39 -5.59
CA PRO A 694 -4.23 22.63 -6.30
C PRO A 694 -4.81 22.37 -7.69
N ALA A 695 -5.57 23.34 -8.18
CA ALA A 695 -6.10 23.35 -9.55
C ALA A 695 -5.47 24.48 -10.36
N VAL A 696 -5.28 24.27 -11.65
CA VAL A 696 -4.78 25.31 -12.57
C VAL A 696 -5.81 25.54 -13.65
N ALA A 697 -6.12 26.80 -13.93
CA ALA A 697 -6.86 27.18 -15.12
C ALA A 697 -6.20 28.42 -15.74
N ASP A 698 -5.94 28.33 -17.05
CA ASP A 698 -5.14 29.29 -17.79
C ASP A 698 -3.75 29.46 -17.14
N ASN A 699 -3.46 30.62 -16.55
CA ASN A 699 -2.23 30.90 -15.79
C ASN A 699 -2.51 31.21 -14.31
N THR A 700 -3.68 30.81 -13.80
CA THR A 700 -4.07 31.01 -12.39
C THR A 700 -4.03 29.69 -11.64
N VAL A 701 -3.28 29.66 -10.55
CA VAL A 701 -3.17 28.51 -9.65
C VAL A 701 -4.10 28.74 -8.45
N PHE A 702 -5.06 27.84 -8.25
CA PHE A 702 -5.98 27.86 -7.13
C PHE A 702 -5.49 26.91 -6.04
N VAL A 703 -4.89 27.48 -5.01
CA VAL A 703 -4.25 26.75 -3.90
C VAL A 703 -5.25 26.61 -2.75
N PRO A 704 -5.48 25.38 -2.23
CA PRO A 704 -6.20 25.16 -0.98
C PRO A 704 -5.42 25.67 0.24
N ALA A 705 -5.31 26.98 0.39
CA ALA A 705 -4.70 27.70 1.50
C ALA A 705 -5.65 28.82 1.93
N ASP A 706 -5.98 28.89 3.22
CA ASP A 706 -6.95 29.85 3.81
C ASP A 706 -8.28 29.94 3.06
N GLY A 707 -8.86 28.78 2.76
CA GLY A 707 -9.99 28.67 1.84
C GLY A 707 -9.48 28.27 0.46
N ILE A 708 -9.49 29.23 -0.46
CA ILE A 708 -8.71 29.18 -1.71
C ILE A 708 -7.92 30.49 -1.83
N THR A 709 -6.64 30.37 -2.14
CA THR A 709 -5.79 31.48 -2.56
C THR A 709 -5.47 31.31 -4.05
N ALA A 710 -5.82 32.31 -4.86
CA ALA A 710 -5.50 32.33 -6.28
C ALA A 710 -4.17 33.04 -6.51
N LEU A 711 -3.25 32.37 -7.19
CA LEU A 711 -1.92 32.86 -7.52
C LEU A 711 -1.76 33.02 -9.03
N ARG A 712 -0.99 34.01 -9.45
CA ARG A 712 -0.54 34.15 -10.84
C ARG A 712 0.98 34.24 -10.87
N PHE A 713 1.59 33.41 -11.68
CA PHE A 713 3.03 33.50 -11.95
C PHE A 713 3.28 34.40 -13.16
N ASP A 714 4.06 35.45 -12.95
CA ASP A 714 4.58 36.29 -14.01
C ASP A 714 5.92 35.71 -14.49
N ARG A 715 5.92 35.22 -15.72
CA ARG A 715 7.10 34.59 -16.34
C ARG A 715 8.23 35.59 -16.64
N GLN A 716 7.91 36.87 -16.85
CA GLN A 716 8.91 37.91 -17.15
C GLN A 716 9.65 38.33 -15.89
N THR A 717 8.90 38.66 -14.83
CA THR A 717 9.49 39.09 -13.55
C THR A 717 9.92 37.91 -12.68
N ARG A 718 9.47 36.69 -13.01
CA ARG A 718 9.62 35.47 -12.21
C ARG A 718 9.04 35.60 -10.80
N GLN A 719 8.00 36.41 -10.64
CA GLN A 719 7.31 36.61 -9.37
C GLN A 719 5.96 35.90 -9.36
N VAL A 720 5.58 35.40 -8.19
CA VAL A 720 4.23 34.87 -7.93
C VAL A 720 3.45 35.91 -7.13
N ASN A 721 2.26 36.25 -7.61
CA ASN A 721 1.40 37.27 -7.00
C ASN A 721 0.08 36.64 -6.55
N VAL A 722 -0.38 37.03 -5.36
CA VAL A 722 -1.74 36.70 -4.90
C VAL A 722 -2.72 37.58 -5.66
N VAL A 723 -3.64 36.96 -6.39
CA VAL A 723 -4.71 37.65 -7.13
C VAL A 723 -5.88 37.93 -6.19
N TRP A 724 -6.30 36.92 -5.44
CA TRP A 724 -7.34 37.03 -4.42
C TRP A 724 -7.24 35.86 -3.43
N GLN A 725 -7.88 36.02 -2.28
CA GLN A 725 -8.04 34.99 -1.27
C GLN A 725 -9.50 34.95 -0.80
N GLN A 726 -10.07 33.75 -0.68
CA GLN A 726 -11.47 33.55 -0.29
C GLN A 726 -11.63 32.39 0.71
N PRO A 727 -11.77 32.71 2.01
CA PRO A 727 -12.04 31.71 3.07
C PRO A 727 -13.32 30.90 2.82
N ALA A 728 -14.33 31.50 2.18
CA ALA A 728 -15.59 30.83 1.90
C ALA A 728 -15.49 29.76 0.79
N LEU A 729 -14.38 29.61 0.09
CA LEU A 729 -14.14 28.53 -0.88
C LEU A 729 -13.37 27.34 -0.29
N ARG A 730 -13.33 27.20 1.04
CA ARG A 730 -12.58 26.12 1.72
C ARG A 730 -12.88 24.72 1.18
N CYS A 731 -11.81 23.99 0.83
CA CYS A 731 -11.80 22.56 0.62
C CYS A 731 -11.53 21.81 1.92
N VAL A 732 -12.11 20.61 2.06
CA VAL A 732 -11.79 19.69 3.16
C VAL A 732 -10.99 18.51 2.62
N ASN A 733 -11.62 17.67 1.79
CA ASN A 733 -10.99 16.50 1.18
C ASN A 733 -10.96 16.63 -0.35
N ALA A 734 -12.13 16.86 -0.96
CA ALA A 734 -12.23 17.06 -2.41
C ALA A 734 -11.47 18.30 -2.87
N SER A 735 -10.69 18.13 -3.94
CA SER A 735 -9.88 19.21 -4.50
C SER A 735 -10.74 20.19 -5.32
N PRO A 736 -10.35 21.47 -5.45
CA PRO A 736 -11.10 22.44 -6.25
C PRO A 736 -11.13 22.05 -7.72
N VAL A 737 -12.25 22.29 -8.38
CA VAL A 737 -12.45 22.08 -9.82
C VAL A 737 -12.78 23.43 -10.45
N VAL A 738 -12.18 23.76 -11.58
CA VAL A 738 -12.44 25.03 -12.29
C VAL A 738 -13.10 24.69 -13.61
N HIS A 739 -14.12 25.42 -14.03
CA HIS A 739 -14.78 25.26 -15.34
C HIS A 739 -15.46 26.57 -15.75
N ALA A 740 -15.31 26.97 -17.02
CA ALA A 740 -15.99 28.13 -17.62
C ALA A 740 -15.95 29.41 -16.75
N GLY A 741 -14.75 29.79 -16.26
CA GLY A 741 -14.57 30.98 -15.43
C GLY A 741 -15.07 30.88 -13.99
N ARG A 742 -15.50 29.68 -13.55
CA ARG A 742 -16.00 29.43 -12.19
C ARG A 742 -15.16 28.38 -11.48
N ILE A 743 -15.03 28.53 -10.16
CA ILE A 743 -14.38 27.56 -9.27
C ILE A 743 -15.43 26.88 -8.39
N TYR A 744 -15.29 25.56 -8.23
CA TYR A 744 -16.17 24.69 -7.49
C TYR A 744 -15.40 24.00 -6.37
N THR A 745 -15.90 24.13 -5.14
CA THR A 745 -15.31 23.51 -3.96
C THR A 745 -16.38 22.79 -3.15
N ILE A 746 -16.00 21.75 -2.41
CA ILE A 746 -16.92 21.02 -1.54
C ILE A 746 -16.48 21.18 -0.08
N LYS A 747 -17.36 21.79 0.71
CA LYS A 747 -17.23 21.86 2.17
C LYS A 747 -17.87 20.64 2.82
N SER A 748 -17.29 20.21 3.94
CA SER A 748 -17.86 19.13 4.75
C SER A 748 -19.22 19.50 5.36
N PRO A 749 -20.19 18.57 5.42
CA PRO A 749 -20.12 17.22 4.85
C PRO A 749 -20.38 17.19 3.33
N ALA A 750 -21.12 18.17 2.79
CA ALA A 750 -21.69 18.07 1.44
C ALA A 750 -22.18 19.41 0.85
N ILE A 751 -21.49 20.53 1.04
CA ILE A 751 -21.91 21.83 0.44
C ILE A 751 -21.04 22.13 -0.76
N LEU A 752 -21.62 22.09 -1.95
CA LEU A 752 -21.00 22.56 -3.19
C LEU A 752 -21.07 24.08 -3.21
N VAL A 753 -19.92 24.74 -3.30
CA VAL A 753 -19.79 26.19 -3.40
C VAL A 753 -19.27 26.54 -4.78
N CYS A 754 -19.94 27.47 -5.45
CA CYS A 754 -19.47 28.05 -6.70
C CYS A 754 -18.99 29.47 -6.44
N GLY A 755 -17.76 29.75 -6.86
CA GLY A 755 -17.19 31.08 -6.90
C GLY A 755 -16.83 31.52 -8.31
N ASP A 756 -16.71 32.83 -8.50
CA ASP A 756 -16.08 33.41 -9.68
C ASP A 756 -14.56 33.16 -9.61
N ALA A 757 -13.97 32.59 -10.66
CA ALA A 757 -12.55 32.20 -10.64
C ALA A 757 -11.60 33.40 -10.73
N GLN A 758 -12.07 34.56 -11.22
CA GLN A 758 -11.24 35.75 -11.38
C GLN A 758 -11.19 36.61 -10.11
N THR A 759 -12.26 36.59 -9.31
CA THR A 759 -12.44 37.48 -8.15
C THR A 759 -12.58 36.74 -6.82
N GLY A 760 -12.85 35.44 -6.85
CA GLY A 760 -13.17 34.64 -5.66
C GLY A 760 -14.53 34.96 -5.04
N LYS A 761 -15.37 35.78 -5.69
CA LYS A 761 -16.71 36.10 -5.19
C LYS A 761 -17.59 34.85 -5.20
N ILE A 762 -18.27 34.56 -4.08
CA ILE A 762 -19.24 33.46 -4.02
C ILE A 762 -20.45 33.82 -4.90
N LEU A 763 -20.80 32.92 -5.81
CA LEU A 763 -21.94 33.08 -6.71
C LEU A 763 -23.17 32.35 -6.15
N TRP A 764 -23.00 31.10 -5.74
CA TRP A 764 -24.06 30.29 -5.16
C TRP A 764 -23.51 29.12 -4.33
N GLN A 765 -24.40 28.51 -3.54
CA GLN A 765 -24.12 27.30 -2.77
C GLN A 765 -25.28 26.32 -2.91
N LEU A 766 -24.96 25.04 -3.02
CA LEU A 766 -25.93 23.95 -3.12
C LEU A 766 -25.61 22.89 -2.08
N ARG A 767 -26.60 22.54 -1.24
CA ARG A 767 -26.48 21.45 -0.27
C ARG A 767 -26.73 20.12 -0.99
N LEU A 768 -25.71 19.28 -1.00
CA LEU A 768 -25.76 17.89 -1.44
C LEU A 768 -26.00 16.96 -0.23
N ARG A 769 -26.20 15.68 -0.52
CA ARG A 769 -26.37 14.60 0.46
C ARG A 769 -25.11 13.76 0.59
N GLY A 770 -24.91 13.16 1.78
CA GLY A 770 -23.80 12.25 2.07
C GLY A 770 -22.44 12.94 2.19
N SER A 771 -21.50 12.34 2.92
CA SER A 771 -20.12 12.85 2.98
C SER A 771 -19.45 12.73 1.61
N ILE A 772 -18.86 13.80 1.07
CA ILE A 772 -18.18 13.78 -0.25
C ILE A 772 -16.70 14.09 -0.07
N TRP A 773 -15.82 13.11 -0.35
CA TRP A 773 -14.37 13.31 -0.35
C TRP A 773 -13.74 13.16 -1.74
N ALA A 774 -14.39 12.39 -2.62
CA ALA A 774 -14.00 12.29 -4.02
C ALA A 774 -14.06 13.67 -4.70
N THR A 775 -13.05 13.98 -5.50
CA THR A 775 -13.06 15.19 -6.33
C THR A 775 -14.06 15.00 -7.48
N PRO A 776 -15.03 15.91 -7.68
CA PRO A 776 -16.01 15.76 -8.75
C PRO A 776 -15.38 15.79 -10.15
N ALA A 777 -16.08 15.19 -11.11
CA ALA A 777 -15.80 15.39 -12.54
C ALA A 777 -16.87 16.27 -13.18
N ILE A 778 -16.47 17.10 -14.14
CA ILE A 778 -17.36 17.95 -14.95
C ILE A 778 -17.30 17.49 -16.39
N ALA A 779 -18.48 17.30 -16.99
CA ALA A 779 -18.63 17.02 -18.42
C ALA A 779 -19.98 17.51 -18.92
N ALA A 780 -20.01 18.09 -20.12
CA ALA A 780 -21.22 18.65 -20.76
C ALA A 780 -22.09 19.52 -19.81
N GLY A 781 -21.47 20.45 -19.07
CA GLY A 781 -22.17 21.36 -18.16
C GLY A 781 -22.76 20.71 -16.90
N HIS A 782 -22.40 19.45 -16.62
CA HIS A 782 -22.84 18.72 -15.43
C HIS A 782 -21.65 18.34 -14.56
N LEU A 783 -21.78 18.54 -13.25
CA LEU A 783 -20.84 18.11 -12.22
C LEU A 783 -21.36 16.83 -11.56
N TYR A 784 -20.51 15.80 -11.51
CA TYR A 784 -20.81 14.49 -10.92
C TYR A 784 -20.08 14.38 -9.58
N ALA A 785 -20.82 14.50 -8.48
CA ALA A 785 -20.28 14.38 -7.12
C ALA A 785 -20.76 13.08 -6.47
N VAL A 786 -19.82 12.28 -5.95
CA VAL A 786 -20.13 10.98 -5.32
C VAL A 786 -19.81 11.01 -3.83
N SER A 787 -20.77 10.56 -3.02
CA SER A 787 -20.62 10.42 -1.57
C SER A 787 -20.09 9.05 -1.16
N HIS A 788 -19.68 8.93 0.10
CA HIS A 788 -19.12 7.70 0.68
C HIS A 788 -20.03 6.49 0.55
N ASP A 789 -21.33 6.70 0.62
CA ASP A 789 -22.35 5.66 0.52
C ASP A 789 -22.68 5.25 -0.92
N GLY A 790 -21.95 5.79 -1.92
CA GLY A 790 -22.16 5.49 -3.33
C GLY A 790 -23.28 6.30 -3.99
N THR A 791 -23.88 7.27 -3.29
CA THR A 791 -24.84 8.20 -3.92
C THR A 791 -24.08 9.17 -4.83
N VAL A 792 -24.43 9.17 -6.12
CA VAL A 792 -23.95 10.16 -7.08
C VAL A 792 -25.03 11.23 -7.27
N GLN A 793 -24.64 12.49 -7.17
CA GLN A 793 -25.50 13.65 -7.42
C GLN A 793 -24.95 14.40 -8.61
N VAL A 794 -25.80 14.59 -9.62
CA VAL A 794 -25.45 15.28 -10.86
C VAL A 794 -26.02 16.68 -10.80
N VAL A 795 -25.14 17.68 -10.83
CA VAL A 795 -25.50 19.10 -10.72
C VAL A 795 -25.32 19.77 -12.07
N ARG A 796 -26.39 20.35 -12.60
CA ARG A 796 -26.33 21.24 -13.78
C ARG A 796 -25.69 22.57 -13.38
N LEU A 797 -24.63 22.95 -14.10
CA LEU A 797 -23.83 24.13 -13.81
C LEU A 797 -24.39 25.39 -14.49
N ASN A 798 -25.55 25.85 -14.03
CA ASN A 798 -26.15 27.13 -14.42
C ASN A 798 -25.82 28.23 -13.39
N ASP A 799 -26.52 29.36 -13.44
CA ASP A 799 -26.30 30.51 -12.53
C ASP A 799 -26.65 30.26 -11.07
N ARG A 800 -27.31 29.14 -10.73
CA ARG A 800 -27.70 28.82 -9.35
C ARG A 800 -27.21 27.45 -8.86
N GLY A 801 -26.78 26.58 -9.79
CA GLY A 801 -26.45 25.19 -9.50
C GLY A 801 -27.70 24.40 -9.12
N GLU A 802 -28.12 23.46 -9.96
CA GLU A 802 -29.36 22.70 -9.72
C GLU A 802 -29.12 21.20 -9.83
N LEU A 803 -29.74 20.42 -8.95
CA LEU A 803 -29.68 18.97 -9.03
C LEU A 803 -30.42 18.50 -10.30
N ALA A 804 -29.68 17.98 -11.28
CA ALA A 804 -30.20 17.43 -12.52
C ALA A 804 -30.66 15.98 -12.39
N GLY A 805 -30.08 15.25 -11.44
CA GLY A 805 -30.45 13.88 -11.14
C GLY A 805 -29.51 13.20 -10.16
N THR A 806 -29.76 11.92 -9.92
CA THR A 806 -29.00 11.11 -8.98
C THR A 806 -28.73 9.72 -9.53
N GLY A 807 -27.73 9.06 -8.97
CA GLY A 807 -27.54 7.63 -9.14
C GLY A 807 -27.01 6.94 -7.90
N GLN A 808 -27.11 5.62 -7.88
CA GLN A 808 -26.71 4.80 -6.74
C GLN A 808 -25.75 3.70 -7.19
N LEU A 809 -24.63 3.58 -6.48
CA LEU A 809 -23.64 2.52 -6.63
C LEU A 809 -23.78 1.46 -5.51
N ASP A 810 -23.14 0.31 -5.68
CA ASP A 810 -23.33 -0.88 -4.83
C ASP A 810 -22.59 -0.87 -3.49
N ALA A 811 -21.58 -0.02 -3.34
CA ALA A 811 -20.71 -0.02 -2.18
C ALA A 811 -20.02 1.33 -1.98
N THR A 812 -19.21 1.41 -0.93
CA THR A 812 -18.46 2.61 -0.57
C THR A 812 -17.60 3.12 -1.71
N VAL A 813 -17.60 4.45 -1.92
CA VAL A 813 -16.78 5.14 -2.90
C VAL A 813 -15.86 6.15 -2.22
N LEU A 814 -14.55 5.98 -2.44
CA LEU A 814 -13.51 6.94 -2.04
C LEU A 814 -12.78 7.53 -3.26
N ALA A 815 -12.90 6.87 -4.41
CA ALA A 815 -12.23 7.25 -5.64
C ALA A 815 -12.96 8.37 -6.36
N SER A 816 -12.21 9.30 -6.97
CA SER A 816 -12.77 10.30 -7.89
C SER A 816 -13.15 9.62 -9.21
N PRO A 817 -14.25 10.01 -9.88
CA PRO A 817 -14.63 9.44 -11.16
C PRO A 817 -13.65 9.82 -12.28
N ALA A 818 -13.67 9.02 -13.35
CA ALA A 818 -12.95 9.30 -14.58
C ALA A 818 -13.94 9.38 -15.75
N VAL A 819 -13.70 10.27 -16.72
CA VAL A 819 -14.60 10.45 -17.86
C VAL A 819 -13.91 10.03 -19.14
N GLY A 820 -14.51 9.09 -19.88
CA GLY A 820 -14.14 8.77 -21.27
C GLY A 820 -15.24 9.21 -22.24
N ASP A 821 -15.07 8.95 -23.55
CA ASP A 821 -15.97 9.48 -24.60
C ASP A 821 -17.44 9.21 -24.38
N SER A 822 -17.79 7.97 -24.06
CA SER A 822 -19.17 7.49 -24.06
C SER A 822 -19.63 7.06 -22.66
N GLY A 823 -18.94 7.49 -21.60
CA GLY A 823 -19.29 7.10 -20.26
C GLY A 823 -18.36 7.65 -19.18
N ILE A 824 -18.88 7.63 -17.96
CA ILE A 824 -18.17 7.99 -16.74
C ILE A 824 -17.94 6.73 -15.93
N PHE A 825 -16.72 6.60 -15.40
CA PHE A 825 -16.26 5.46 -14.65
C PHE A 825 -16.28 5.79 -13.16
N PHE A 826 -16.97 4.96 -12.39
CA PHE A 826 -16.96 4.99 -10.94
C PHE A 826 -16.35 3.71 -10.40
N ARG A 827 -15.58 3.85 -9.32
CA ARG A 827 -15.02 2.70 -8.62
C ARG A 827 -15.56 2.68 -7.20
N THR A 828 -16.23 1.58 -6.86
CA THR A 828 -16.56 1.25 -5.49
C THR A 828 -15.46 0.37 -4.87
N LYS A 829 -15.57 0.07 -3.59
CA LYS A 829 -14.63 -0.82 -2.87
C LYS A 829 -14.41 -2.16 -3.59
N THR A 830 -15.40 -2.66 -4.32
CA THR A 830 -15.40 -4.01 -4.91
C THR A 830 -15.65 -4.04 -6.41
N THR A 831 -16.06 -2.93 -7.03
CA THR A 831 -16.62 -2.96 -8.40
C THR A 831 -16.16 -1.74 -9.21
N LEU A 832 -15.78 -1.95 -10.47
CA LEU A 832 -15.62 -0.89 -11.46
C LEU A 832 -16.90 -0.79 -12.30
N TRP A 833 -17.46 0.40 -12.38
CA TRP A 833 -18.70 0.72 -13.08
C TRP A 833 -18.42 1.63 -14.26
N LYS A 834 -19.02 1.35 -15.41
CA LYS A 834 -19.19 2.33 -16.49
C LYS A 834 -20.64 2.75 -16.57
N ILE A 835 -20.90 4.02 -16.33
CA ILE A 835 -22.20 4.66 -16.49
C ILE A 835 -22.23 5.35 -17.86
N GLY A 836 -23.23 5.04 -18.65
CA GLY A 836 -23.33 5.46 -20.05
C GLY A 836 -24.38 4.63 -20.79
N GLN A 837 -24.75 5.05 -21.99
CA GLN A 837 -25.65 4.26 -22.83
C GLN A 837 -24.93 3.00 -23.32
N THR A 838 -25.57 1.84 -23.20
CA THR A 838 -25.15 0.63 -23.91
C THR A 838 -25.30 0.90 -25.39
N ARG A 839 -24.21 0.89 -26.17
CA ARG A 839 -24.34 0.78 -27.63
C ARG A 839 -24.98 -0.58 -27.89
N LYS A 840 -26.30 -0.62 -28.11
CA LYS A 840 -26.91 -1.74 -28.83
C LYS A 840 -26.15 -1.81 -30.16
N ALA A 841 -25.53 -2.94 -30.45
CA ALA A 841 -25.00 -3.18 -31.80
C ALA A 841 -26.13 -2.81 -32.76
N SER A 842 -25.91 -1.77 -33.56
CA SER A 842 -26.90 -1.32 -34.53
C SER A 842 -27.17 -2.50 -35.43
N GLY A 843 -28.34 -3.12 -35.25
CA GLY A 843 -28.86 -4.06 -36.22
C GLY A 843 -28.85 -3.36 -37.56
N THR A 844 -28.16 -3.95 -38.52
CA THR A 844 -28.27 -3.60 -39.92
C THR A 844 -29.75 -3.49 -40.26
N SER A 845 -30.18 -2.27 -40.57
CA SER A 845 -31.46 -2.06 -41.22
C SER A 845 -31.34 -2.52 -42.66
N GLN A 846 -32.25 -3.45 -43.00
CA GLN A 846 -32.50 -4.12 -44.28
C GLN A 846 -31.67 -5.38 -44.54
#